data_AF-A0A816Y1I0-F1
#
_entry.id   AF-A0A816Y1I0-F1
#
_cell.length_a   1.000
_cell.length_b   1.000
_cell.length_c   1.000
_cell.angle_alpha   90.00
_cell.angle_beta   90.00
_cell.angle_gamma   90.00
#
_symmetry.space_group_name_H-M   'P 1'
#
loop_
_entity.id
_entity.type
_entity.pdbx_description
1 polymer ?
#
loop_
_entity_poly.entity_id
_entity_poly.type
_entity_poly.pdbx_seq_one_letter_code
_entity_poly.pdbx_strand_id
1 'polypeptide(L)'
;MTGIIKRISKWLKSEIEISEAANYVGSVFHDDSDEQSFFDVVFSRFENYDQSNQAHGNRTFSEDIDFIIQCAIDSLTSSEHLSRHSKQIHVFFYIYRRTAEYNEYKRRCNAQVKEFQEKLLERLGHVFESTKGCDPNLSTTNKDRIERIDIRQHLATVTEIKDIGKLNIFFALCKLSFQSSLVINSNIRLQWIDIVWNIRQWNISLIDFIARYLECKSAFEHCPLDITALIYLTRTVKLSKSVDMPPFDILHNFLNELKLDFKEFYNQFLIIFDEGIKKMFYKQSYVCQLLRILSTEEDLFTKYLSACASSMSPDQLWGIFLNLSMNGDINEIMQKHLSSILTQRMQNITIETFKRCNGRSNEFLKQIKDENYQIFVGILDKVLHGFLNKQLNDQQYSYYFTDYILKEFLNIALRLSPTHSLQHPSCLLIIRHLLFKMDNYGVVISEKIKRLFARLSNLDKGVFQTDDPTSIIKDEWLIDYIFHIPQDWFMLSRYDYDYLTAAYQNNSWSLYIWSRLIQLSLSKVGVDKWNETVAQLNQWMINVNHDIYIANDTLTIIFVNIIFEMVISKNSKSILFAPNIGSMLKYILDARQNNDNLIDINQVDDFSQKINESIKETLSLNSKLRLLEFLMQDFL
;
A
#
# COMPACT_ATOMS: atom_id res chain seq x y z
N MET A 1 2.02 -13.40 -73.53
CA MET A 1 1.06 -12.32 -73.84
C MET A 1 0.28 -12.06 -72.57
N THR A 2 0.68 -11.02 -71.83
CA THR A 2 0.31 -10.79 -70.42
C THR A 2 -1.19 -10.54 -70.24
N GLY A 3 -1.74 -10.87 -69.07
CA GLY A 3 -3.17 -10.69 -68.77
C GLY A 3 -3.65 -9.24 -68.94
N ILE A 4 -2.75 -8.28 -68.71
CA ILE A 4 -2.99 -6.84 -68.84
C ILE A 4 -3.08 -6.43 -70.33
N ILE A 5 -2.15 -6.89 -71.18
CA ILE A 5 -2.19 -6.68 -72.64
C ILE A 5 -3.47 -7.27 -73.26
N LYS A 6 -3.95 -8.41 -72.73
CA LYS A 6 -5.21 -9.05 -73.15
C LYS A 6 -6.49 -8.28 -72.78
N ARG A 7 -6.43 -7.38 -71.79
CA ARG A 7 -7.56 -6.54 -71.35
C ARG A 7 -7.48 -5.10 -71.86
N ILE A 8 -6.29 -4.53 -72.02
CA ILE A 8 -6.08 -3.29 -72.78
C ILE A 8 -6.56 -3.48 -74.21
N SER A 9 -6.26 -4.63 -74.83
CA SER A 9 -6.84 -5.00 -76.13
C SER A 9 -8.35 -5.24 -76.11
N LYS A 10 -8.99 -5.37 -74.93
CA LYS A 10 -10.45 -5.45 -74.78
C LYS A 10 -11.05 -4.04 -74.66
N TRP A 11 -10.39 -3.11 -73.97
CA TRP A 11 -10.75 -1.68 -73.93
C TRP A 11 -10.57 -1.00 -75.28
N LEU A 12 -9.49 -1.33 -76.01
CA LEU A 12 -9.26 -0.90 -77.39
C LEU A 12 -10.24 -1.53 -78.40
N LYS A 13 -10.95 -2.62 -78.02
CA LYS A 13 -11.98 -3.29 -78.84
C LYS A 13 -13.40 -2.84 -78.52
N SER A 14 -13.66 -2.33 -77.31
CA SER A 14 -14.86 -1.55 -77.01
C SER A 14 -14.65 -0.13 -77.54
N GLU A 15 -15.62 0.49 -78.19
CA GLU A 15 -15.53 1.83 -78.81
C GLU A 15 -15.38 2.98 -77.79
N ILE A 16 -14.42 2.89 -76.87
CA ILE A 16 -14.13 3.89 -75.84
C ILE A 16 -12.86 4.63 -76.27
N GLU A 17 -12.99 5.90 -76.64
CA GLU A 17 -11.83 6.75 -76.98
C GLU A 17 -11.04 7.09 -75.71
N ILE A 18 -9.77 6.67 -75.66
CA ILE A 18 -8.80 7.02 -74.61
C ILE A 18 -7.75 7.96 -75.21
N SER A 19 -7.44 9.05 -74.52
CA SER A 19 -6.47 10.02 -75.00
C SER A 19 -5.04 9.44 -75.05
N GLU A 20 -4.21 9.97 -75.95
CA GLU A 20 -2.78 9.59 -76.01
C GLU A 20 -2.06 9.90 -74.68
N ALA A 21 -2.43 10.99 -74.01
CA ALA A 21 -1.88 11.37 -72.72
C ALA A 21 -2.23 10.36 -71.62
N ALA A 22 -3.47 9.83 -71.59
CA ALA A 22 -3.86 8.78 -70.66
C ALA A 22 -3.19 7.43 -70.97
N ASN A 23 -3.04 7.08 -72.26
CA ASN A 23 -2.25 5.91 -72.67
C ASN A 23 -0.78 6.03 -72.24
N TYR A 24 -0.21 7.24 -72.30
CA TYR A 24 1.15 7.51 -71.84
C TYR A 24 1.30 7.35 -70.32
N VAL A 25 0.30 7.76 -69.52
CA VAL A 25 0.24 7.45 -68.08
C VAL A 25 0.11 5.94 -67.84
N GLY A 26 -0.77 5.27 -68.59
CA GLY A 26 -1.02 3.83 -68.48
C GLY A 26 0.23 2.96 -68.73
N SER A 27 1.14 3.40 -69.61
CA SER A 27 2.36 2.65 -69.87
C SER A 27 3.38 2.69 -68.72
N VAL A 28 3.22 3.55 -67.71
CA VAL A 28 4.11 3.54 -66.52
C VAL A 28 3.97 2.24 -65.75
N PHE A 29 2.78 1.66 -65.77
CA PHE A 29 2.49 0.37 -65.13
C PHE A 29 3.10 -0.82 -65.91
N HIS A 30 3.83 -0.57 -67.00
CA HIS A 30 4.48 -1.58 -67.84
C HIS A 30 6.00 -1.38 -67.98
N ASP A 31 6.54 -0.24 -67.52
CA ASP A 31 7.95 0.14 -67.69
C ASP A 31 8.84 -0.49 -66.60
N ASP A 32 10.04 -0.94 -66.99
CA ASP A 32 11.00 -1.68 -66.15
C ASP A 32 12.06 -0.76 -65.49
N SER A 33 11.81 0.54 -65.40
CA SER A 33 12.81 1.54 -65.01
C SER A 33 13.24 1.45 -63.52
N ASP A 34 14.53 1.63 -63.26
CA ASP A 34 15.17 1.61 -61.93
C ASP A 34 14.48 2.51 -60.88
N GLU A 35 14.45 2.03 -59.63
CA GLU A 35 13.65 2.49 -58.47
C GLU A 35 13.65 3.99 -58.13
N GLN A 36 14.72 4.73 -58.47
CA GLN A 36 14.80 6.17 -58.26
C GLN A 36 14.18 6.98 -59.40
N SER A 37 14.07 6.41 -60.60
CA SER A 37 13.49 7.07 -61.77
C SER A 37 11.97 6.91 -61.87
N PHE A 38 11.39 5.91 -61.18
CA PHE A 38 9.98 5.56 -61.32
C PHE A 38 9.02 6.68 -60.85
N PHE A 39 9.26 7.29 -59.67
CA PHE A 39 8.41 8.39 -59.20
C PHE A 39 8.49 9.59 -60.15
N ASP A 40 9.68 9.90 -60.66
CA ASP A 40 9.94 11.04 -61.55
C ASP A 40 9.19 10.88 -62.87
N VAL A 41 9.20 9.65 -63.40
CA VAL A 41 8.43 9.28 -64.58
C VAL A 41 6.94 9.41 -64.29
N VAL A 42 6.42 8.78 -63.23
CA VAL A 42 4.99 8.88 -62.86
C VAL A 42 4.56 10.34 -62.76
N PHE A 43 5.30 11.13 -61.97
CA PHE A 43 5.01 12.52 -61.72
C PHE A 43 4.98 13.37 -63.01
N SER A 44 6.02 13.25 -63.85
CA SER A 44 6.10 13.95 -65.13
C SER A 44 4.93 13.57 -66.06
N ARG A 45 4.52 12.29 -66.08
CA ARG A 45 3.40 11.86 -66.91
C ARG A 45 2.05 12.40 -66.41
N PHE A 46 1.84 12.50 -65.10
CA PHE A 46 0.66 13.15 -64.53
C PHE A 46 0.64 14.68 -64.78
N GLU A 47 1.78 15.37 -64.69
CA GLU A 47 1.85 16.80 -65.04
C GLU A 47 1.58 17.06 -66.52
N ASN A 48 2.10 16.22 -67.42
CA ASN A 48 1.80 16.30 -68.85
C ASN A 48 0.31 16.04 -69.15
N TYR A 49 -0.30 15.09 -68.44
CA TYR A 49 -1.74 14.82 -68.55
C TYR A 49 -2.57 16.03 -68.10
N ASP A 50 -2.20 16.69 -67.00
CA ASP A 50 -2.85 17.93 -66.54
C ASP A 50 -2.77 19.04 -67.57
N GLN A 51 -1.58 19.28 -68.15
CA GLN A 51 -1.36 20.30 -69.17
C GLN A 51 -2.20 20.02 -70.42
N SER A 52 -2.22 18.77 -70.88
CA SER A 52 -3.04 18.35 -72.02
C SER A 52 -4.53 18.58 -71.76
N ASN A 53 -5.02 18.29 -70.55
CA ASN A 53 -6.41 18.51 -70.18
C ASN A 53 -6.80 19.99 -70.16
N GLN A 54 -5.92 20.85 -69.63
CA GLN A 54 -6.14 22.29 -69.58
C GLN A 54 -6.13 22.94 -70.97
N ALA A 55 -5.27 22.46 -71.86
CA ALA A 55 -5.13 23.01 -73.21
C ALA A 55 -6.27 22.62 -74.17
N HIS A 56 -6.89 21.46 -73.98
CA HIS A 56 -7.78 20.87 -75.00
C HIS A 56 -9.24 20.66 -74.57
N GLY A 57 -9.61 20.92 -73.31
CA GLY A 57 -10.99 20.74 -72.84
C GLY A 57 -11.45 19.30 -73.04
N ASN A 58 -10.87 18.38 -72.27
CA ASN A 58 -10.81 16.98 -72.63
C ASN A 58 -12.19 16.28 -72.60
N ARG A 59 -12.68 15.85 -73.77
CA ARG A 59 -13.97 15.13 -73.93
C ARG A 59 -13.91 13.70 -73.39
N THR A 60 -12.73 13.08 -73.37
CA THR A 60 -12.51 11.69 -72.89
C THR A 60 -12.03 11.65 -71.44
N PHE A 61 -12.08 12.77 -70.72
CA PHE A 61 -11.58 12.85 -69.34
C PHE A 61 -12.22 11.79 -68.43
N SER A 62 -13.48 11.42 -68.65
CA SER A 62 -14.08 10.36 -67.84
C SER A 62 -13.42 9.01 -68.13
N GLU A 63 -13.35 8.63 -69.39
CA GLU A 63 -12.85 7.36 -69.86
C GLU A 63 -11.36 7.19 -69.52
N ASP A 64 -10.58 8.28 -69.64
CA ASP A 64 -9.16 8.33 -69.32
C ASP A 64 -8.84 7.98 -67.85
N ILE A 65 -9.55 8.57 -66.89
CA ILE A 65 -9.29 8.28 -65.47
C ILE A 65 -9.72 6.85 -65.12
N ASP A 66 -10.83 6.37 -65.68
CA ASP A 66 -11.31 5.00 -65.43
C ASP A 66 -10.30 3.99 -65.99
N PHE A 67 -9.70 4.29 -67.16
CA PHE A 67 -8.58 3.54 -67.73
C PHE A 67 -7.32 3.57 -66.83
N ILE A 68 -6.88 4.75 -66.36
CA ILE A 68 -5.70 4.89 -65.49
C ILE A 68 -5.89 4.10 -64.19
N ILE A 69 -7.07 4.19 -63.56
CA ILE A 69 -7.41 3.42 -62.35
C ILE A 69 -7.35 1.92 -62.63
N GLN A 70 -7.93 1.47 -63.75
CA GLN A 70 -7.92 0.05 -64.12
C GLN A 70 -6.48 -0.46 -64.35
N CYS A 71 -5.63 0.30 -65.03
CA CYS A 71 -4.22 -0.05 -65.22
C CYS A 71 -3.49 -0.18 -63.87
N ALA A 72 -3.77 0.72 -62.91
CA ALA A 72 -3.18 0.64 -61.58
C ALA A 72 -3.64 -0.59 -60.79
N ILE A 73 -4.95 -0.92 -60.84
CA ILE A 73 -5.52 -2.13 -60.21
C ILE A 73 -4.91 -3.40 -60.82
N ASP A 74 -4.86 -3.47 -62.15
CA ASP A 74 -4.30 -4.60 -62.88
C ASP A 74 -2.81 -4.78 -62.56
N SER A 75 -2.05 -3.69 -62.43
CA SER A 75 -0.66 -3.73 -61.96
C SER A 75 -0.55 -4.34 -60.57
N LEU A 76 -1.33 -3.83 -59.59
CA LEU A 76 -1.28 -4.27 -58.19
C LEU A 76 -1.67 -5.73 -58.00
N THR A 77 -2.52 -6.26 -58.87
CA THR A 77 -3.00 -7.66 -58.84
C THR A 77 -2.17 -8.62 -59.68
N SER A 78 -1.27 -8.12 -60.53
CA SER A 78 -0.42 -8.94 -61.38
C SER A 78 0.63 -9.71 -60.59
N SER A 79 0.72 -11.02 -60.85
CA SER A 79 1.78 -11.86 -60.29
C SER A 79 3.17 -11.56 -60.87
N GLU A 80 3.24 -11.00 -62.07
CA GLU A 80 4.50 -10.69 -62.78
C GLU A 80 5.24 -9.48 -62.18
N HIS A 81 4.52 -8.58 -61.50
CA HIS A 81 5.08 -7.33 -60.94
C HIS A 81 5.24 -7.38 -59.40
N LEU A 82 5.00 -8.54 -58.78
CA LEU A 82 5.00 -8.71 -57.31
C LEU A 82 6.29 -8.25 -56.63
N SER A 83 7.45 -8.52 -57.24
CA SER A 83 8.78 -8.16 -56.72
C SER A 83 9.08 -6.65 -56.82
N ARG A 84 8.37 -5.91 -57.67
CA ARG A 84 8.55 -4.46 -57.89
C ARG A 84 7.79 -3.64 -56.87
N HIS A 85 6.62 -4.15 -56.46
CA HIS A 85 5.75 -3.46 -55.51
C HIS A 85 6.45 -3.17 -54.17
N SER A 86 7.40 -3.98 -53.70
CA SER A 86 8.10 -3.68 -52.45
C SER A 86 8.83 -2.34 -52.46
N LYS A 87 9.41 -1.95 -53.61
CA LYS A 87 10.15 -0.70 -53.78
C LYS A 87 9.31 0.47 -54.29
N GLN A 88 8.19 0.20 -54.97
CA GLN A 88 7.41 1.23 -55.68
C GLN A 88 6.06 1.56 -55.03
N ILE A 89 5.58 0.80 -54.03
CA ILE A 89 4.21 0.96 -53.48
C ILE A 89 3.93 2.37 -52.95
N HIS A 90 4.94 3.09 -52.47
CA HIS A 90 4.76 4.46 -51.98
C HIS A 90 4.35 5.43 -53.11
N VAL A 91 4.75 5.16 -54.37
CA VAL A 91 4.37 5.94 -55.55
C VAL A 91 2.89 5.72 -55.92
N PHE A 92 2.36 4.53 -55.67
CA PHE A 92 0.94 4.24 -55.93
C PHE A 92 0.00 5.07 -55.05
N PHE A 93 0.45 5.58 -53.90
CA PHE A 93 -0.34 6.53 -53.11
C PHE A 93 -0.49 7.89 -53.82
N TYR A 94 0.56 8.38 -54.50
CA TYR A 94 0.45 9.58 -55.33
C TYR A 94 -0.53 9.36 -56.48
N ILE A 95 -0.43 8.22 -57.18
CA ILE A 95 -1.34 7.85 -58.27
C ILE A 95 -2.79 7.80 -57.76
N TYR A 96 -3.01 7.13 -56.63
CA TYR A 96 -4.31 7.05 -55.98
C TYR A 96 -4.87 8.45 -55.67
N ARG A 97 -4.07 9.31 -55.02
CA ARG A 97 -4.48 10.69 -54.71
C ARG A 97 -4.89 11.45 -55.97
N ARG A 98 -4.07 11.42 -57.03
CA ARG A 98 -4.37 12.11 -58.29
C ARG A 98 -5.67 11.60 -58.92
N THR A 99 -5.84 10.28 -58.99
CA THR A 99 -7.08 9.69 -59.53
C THR A 99 -8.31 10.02 -58.67
N ALA A 100 -8.16 10.14 -57.35
CA ALA A 100 -9.23 10.59 -56.47
C ALA A 100 -9.61 12.06 -56.71
N GLU A 101 -8.61 12.95 -56.81
CA GLU A 101 -8.82 14.38 -57.15
C GLU A 101 -9.54 14.51 -58.50
N TYR A 102 -9.09 13.79 -59.53
CA TYR A 102 -9.78 13.77 -60.83
C TYR A 102 -11.21 13.27 -60.73
N ASN A 103 -11.47 12.26 -59.92
CA ASN A 103 -12.80 11.72 -59.75
C ASN A 103 -13.75 12.68 -59.01
N GLU A 104 -13.23 13.50 -58.08
CA GLU A 104 -14.00 14.60 -57.48
C GLU A 104 -14.43 15.63 -58.54
N TYR A 105 -13.52 16.00 -59.46
CA TYR A 105 -13.86 16.90 -60.57
C TYR A 105 -14.96 16.32 -61.48
N LYS A 106 -15.03 14.99 -61.65
CA LYS A 106 -16.11 14.32 -62.40
C LYS A 106 -17.48 14.36 -61.70
N ARG A 107 -17.54 14.66 -60.38
CA ARG A 107 -18.76 14.60 -59.55
C ARG A 107 -19.52 13.26 -59.60
N ARG A 108 -18.83 12.15 -59.85
CA ARG A 108 -19.42 10.79 -59.87
C ARG A 108 -18.88 9.97 -58.70
N CYS A 109 -19.78 9.26 -58.02
CA CYS A 109 -19.38 8.26 -57.03
C CYS A 109 -18.87 7.03 -57.80
N ASN A 110 -17.58 6.72 -57.70
CA ASN A 110 -17.00 5.62 -58.46
C ASN A 110 -16.51 4.49 -57.54
N ALA A 111 -17.07 3.30 -57.75
CA ALA A 111 -16.64 2.07 -57.09
C ALA A 111 -15.18 1.71 -57.42
N GLN A 112 -14.67 2.11 -58.59
CA GLN A 112 -13.31 1.80 -59.03
C GLN A 112 -12.21 2.48 -58.20
N VAL A 113 -12.41 3.74 -57.77
CA VAL A 113 -11.42 4.42 -56.89
C VAL A 113 -11.35 3.73 -55.52
N LYS A 114 -12.49 3.25 -55.01
CA LYS A 114 -12.53 2.45 -53.78
C LYS A 114 -11.84 1.10 -53.96
N GLU A 115 -12.11 0.41 -55.07
CA GLU A 115 -11.45 -0.85 -55.42
C GLU A 115 -9.93 -0.66 -55.53
N PHE A 116 -9.46 0.42 -56.16
CA PHE A 116 -8.04 0.75 -56.22
C PHE A 116 -7.44 0.96 -54.83
N GLN A 117 -8.11 1.74 -53.96
CA GLN A 117 -7.67 1.92 -52.58
C GLN A 117 -7.56 0.58 -51.84
N GLU A 118 -8.58 -0.27 -51.95
CA GLU A 118 -8.61 -1.59 -51.30
C GLU A 118 -7.45 -2.45 -51.76
N LYS A 119 -7.21 -2.52 -53.08
CA LYS A 119 -6.10 -3.30 -53.65
C LYS A 119 -4.73 -2.75 -53.30
N LEU A 120 -4.58 -1.42 -53.27
CA LEU A 120 -3.35 -0.76 -52.83
C LEU A 120 -3.03 -1.13 -51.37
N LEU A 121 -4.01 -1.00 -50.48
CA LEU A 121 -3.84 -1.31 -49.07
C LEU A 121 -3.61 -2.81 -48.83
N GLU A 122 -4.35 -3.69 -49.51
CA GLU A 122 -4.15 -5.15 -49.45
C GLU A 122 -2.71 -5.52 -49.85
N ARG A 123 -2.23 -4.93 -50.96
CA ARG A 123 -0.86 -5.15 -51.44
C ARG A 123 0.19 -4.60 -50.47
N LEU A 124 -0.04 -3.41 -49.92
CA LEU A 124 0.82 -2.80 -48.91
C LEU A 124 1.01 -3.72 -47.70
N GLY A 125 -0.10 -4.22 -47.15
CA GLY A 125 -0.10 -5.12 -46.00
C GLY A 125 0.67 -6.41 -46.28
N HIS A 126 0.44 -7.02 -47.45
CA HIS A 126 1.15 -8.24 -47.87
C HIS A 126 2.67 -8.00 -48.02
N VAL A 127 3.08 -6.89 -48.62
CA VAL A 127 4.51 -6.55 -48.77
C VAL A 127 5.15 -6.41 -47.38
N PHE A 128 4.53 -5.62 -46.50
CA PHE A 128 5.03 -5.41 -45.14
C PHE A 128 5.13 -6.72 -44.36
N GLU A 129 4.12 -7.57 -44.46
CA GLU A 129 4.10 -8.87 -43.81
C GLU A 129 5.19 -9.80 -44.33
N SER A 130 5.28 -9.98 -45.65
CA SER A 130 6.25 -10.89 -46.26
C SER A 130 7.70 -10.51 -46.01
N THR A 131 7.97 -9.22 -45.75
CA THR A 131 9.31 -8.68 -45.49
C THR A 131 9.57 -8.42 -44.01
N LYS A 132 8.65 -8.82 -43.12
CA LYS A 132 8.73 -8.53 -41.68
C LYS A 132 8.99 -7.05 -41.38
N GLY A 133 8.37 -6.17 -42.15
CA GLY A 133 8.47 -4.73 -42.04
C GLY A 133 9.70 -4.09 -42.71
N CYS A 134 10.61 -4.86 -43.30
CA CYS A 134 11.76 -4.29 -44.04
C CYS A 134 11.31 -3.41 -45.21
N ASP A 135 10.22 -3.78 -45.89
CA ASP A 135 9.58 -2.99 -46.94
C ASP A 135 8.12 -2.68 -46.57
N PRO A 136 7.50 -1.65 -47.16
CA PRO A 136 8.08 -0.72 -48.13
C PRO A 136 8.89 0.40 -47.48
N ASN A 137 9.67 1.10 -48.31
CA ASN A 137 10.40 2.31 -47.94
C ASN A 137 10.08 3.42 -48.95
N LEU A 138 10.19 4.69 -48.53
CA LEU A 138 10.17 5.82 -49.47
C LEU A 138 11.39 5.74 -50.40
N SER A 139 11.19 5.81 -51.73
CA SER A 139 12.31 5.82 -52.69
C SER A 139 12.85 7.22 -53.00
N THR A 140 12.25 8.26 -52.42
CA THR A 140 12.67 9.66 -52.60
C THR A 140 12.89 10.35 -51.26
N THR A 141 13.89 11.23 -51.21
CA THR A 141 14.17 12.16 -50.10
C THR A 141 13.76 13.59 -50.44
N ASN A 142 13.12 13.81 -51.59
CA ASN A 142 12.65 15.13 -51.99
C ASN A 142 11.38 15.49 -51.21
N LYS A 143 11.48 16.53 -50.38
CA LYS A 143 10.41 17.01 -49.52
C LYS A 143 9.10 17.30 -50.27
N ASP A 144 9.15 18.07 -51.35
CA ASP A 144 7.95 18.48 -52.11
C ASP A 144 7.22 17.27 -52.69
N ARG A 145 7.98 16.23 -53.09
CA ARG A 145 7.39 14.99 -53.62
C ARG A 145 6.70 14.18 -52.53
N ILE A 146 7.32 14.05 -51.37
CA ILE A 146 6.73 13.34 -50.22
C ILE A 146 5.46 14.08 -49.74
N GLU A 147 5.49 15.40 -49.70
CA GLU A 147 4.32 16.24 -49.37
C GLU A 147 3.15 16.01 -50.36
N ARG A 148 3.46 15.79 -51.64
CA ARG A 148 2.44 15.45 -52.64
C ARG A 148 1.90 14.02 -52.53
N ILE A 149 2.69 13.06 -52.03
CA ILE A 149 2.17 11.71 -51.74
C ILE A 149 1.16 11.75 -50.57
N ASP A 150 1.45 12.54 -49.54
CA ASP A 150 0.64 12.71 -48.33
C ASP A 150 0.19 11.40 -47.67
N ILE A 151 1.19 10.59 -47.28
CA ILE A 151 0.95 9.33 -46.56
C ILE A 151 0.13 9.55 -45.27
N ARG A 152 0.26 10.72 -44.62
CA ARG A 152 -0.49 11.03 -43.39
C ARG A 152 -1.99 11.07 -43.63
N GLN A 153 -2.45 11.64 -44.75
CA GLN A 153 -3.86 11.62 -45.11
C GLN A 153 -4.37 10.18 -45.29
N HIS A 154 -3.56 9.30 -45.91
CA HIS A 154 -3.92 7.89 -46.05
C HIS A 154 -3.97 7.15 -44.72
N LEU A 155 -3.01 7.39 -43.81
CA LEU A 155 -3.02 6.84 -42.46
C LEU A 155 -4.27 7.27 -41.68
N ALA A 156 -4.70 8.53 -41.82
CA ALA A 156 -5.91 9.05 -41.16
C ALA A 156 -7.21 8.35 -41.62
N THR A 157 -7.22 7.68 -42.77
CA THR A 157 -8.38 6.89 -43.22
C THR A 157 -8.55 5.58 -42.46
N VAL A 158 -7.50 5.10 -41.79
CA VAL A 158 -7.57 3.90 -40.96
C VAL A 158 -8.12 4.28 -39.59
N THR A 159 -9.39 4.00 -39.35
CA THR A 159 -10.05 4.29 -38.06
C THR A 159 -10.40 3.02 -37.27
N GLU A 160 -10.25 1.84 -37.86
CA GLU A 160 -10.59 0.55 -37.25
C GLU A 160 -9.56 -0.52 -37.61
N ILE A 161 -9.12 -1.30 -36.61
CA ILE A 161 -8.24 -2.46 -36.77
C ILE A 161 -9.03 -3.73 -36.50
N LYS A 162 -9.49 -4.39 -37.58
CA LYS A 162 -10.39 -5.54 -37.52
C LYS A 162 -9.68 -6.88 -37.26
N ASP A 163 -8.48 -7.03 -37.81
CA ASP A 163 -7.71 -8.27 -37.83
C ASP A 163 -6.20 -7.97 -38.00
N ILE A 164 -5.39 -9.03 -37.99
CA ILE A 164 -3.93 -8.94 -38.18
C ILE A 164 -3.55 -8.39 -39.57
N GLY A 165 -4.35 -8.68 -40.60
CA GLY A 165 -4.13 -8.13 -41.94
C GLY A 165 -4.25 -6.61 -41.96
N LYS A 166 -5.29 -6.06 -41.32
CA LYS A 166 -5.43 -4.61 -41.16
C LYS A 166 -4.38 -4.00 -40.24
N LEU A 167 -3.90 -4.74 -39.24
CA LEU A 167 -2.76 -4.30 -38.43
C LEU A 167 -1.49 -4.16 -39.29
N ASN A 168 -1.22 -5.09 -40.20
CA ASN A 168 -0.07 -5.01 -41.13
C ASN A 168 -0.15 -3.77 -42.02
N ILE A 169 -1.35 -3.48 -42.55
CA ILE A 169 -1.60 -2.27 -43.34
C ILE A 169 -1.34 -1.01 -42.51
N PHE A 170 -1.85 -0.98 -41.28
CA PHE A 170 -1.66 0.13 -40.35
C PHE A 170 -0.18 0.36 -40.04
N PHE A 171 0.57 -0.70 -39.69
CA PHE A 171 2.01 -0.60 -39.42
C PHE A 171 2.82 -0.17 -40.64
N ALA A 172 2.49 -0.63 -41.84
CA ALA A 172 3.12 -0.16 -43.07
C ALA A 172 2.90 1.35 -43.30
N LEU A 173 1.67 1.83 -43.09
CA LEU A 173 1.35 3.27 -43.18
C LEU A 173 2.03 4.09 -42.07
N CYS A 174 2.15 3.55 -40.84
CA CYS A 174 2.90 4.17 -39.76
C CYS A 174 4.37 4.34 -40.14
N LYS A 175 5.00 3.26 -40.63
CA LYS A 175 6.39 3.26 -41.07
C LYS A 175 6.63 4.33 -42.13
N LEU A 176 5.83 4.34 -43.20
CA LEU A 176 5.94 5.34 -44.27
C LEU A 176 5.66 6.76 -43.76
N SER A 177 4.74 6.94 -42.81
CA SER A 177 4.44 8.24 -42.20
C SER A 177 5.60 8.76 -41.34
N PHE A 178 6.25 7.91 -40.57
CA PHE A 178 7.44 8.26 -39.80
C PHE A 178 8.60 8.63 -40.73
N GLN A 179 8.86 7.83 -41.77
CA GLN A 179 9.87 8.16 -42.79
C GLN A 179 9.56 9.51 -43.45
N SER A 180 8.31 9.75 -43.83
CA SER A 180 7.88 11.02 -44.44
C SER A 180 8.10 12.19 -43.50
N SER A 181 7.75 12.03 -42.21
CA SER A 181 7.91 13.06 -41.19
C SER A 181 9.38 13.45 -40.99
N LEU A 182 10.29 12.48 -41.00
CA LEU A 182 11.73 12.71 -40.83
C LEU A 182 12.32 13.57 -41.96
N VAL A 183 11.79 13.43 -43.19
CA VAL A 183 12.24 14.20 -44.35
C VAL A 183 11.59 15.59 -44.40
N ILE A 184 10.29 15.70 -44.13
CA ILE A 184 9.53 16.96 -44.26
C ILE A 184 9.88 17.95 -43.14
N ASN A 185 9.96 17.47 -41.90
CA ASN A 185 10.15 18.32 -40.73
C ASN A 185 11.04 17.61 -39.70
N SER A 186 12.36 17.67 -39.93
CA SER A 186 13.37 17.01 -39.10
C SER A 186 13.33 17.43 -37.62
N ASN A 187 12.79 18.61 -37.31
CA ASN A 187 12.73 19.17 -35.96
C ASN A 187 11.50 18.71 -35.15
N ILE A 188 10.43 18.22 -35.80
CA ILE A 188 9.19 17.76 -35.12
C ILE A 188 8.88 16.35 -35.61
N ARG A 189 9.28 15.36 -34.82
CA ARG A 189 9.00 13.95 -35.13
C ARG A 189 7.56 13.61 -34.77
N LEU A 190 6.86 13.00 -35.72
CA LEU A 190 5.56 12.35 -35.47
C LEU A 190 5.75 11.27 -34.39
N GLN A 191 4.90 11.25 -33.38
CA GLN A 191 4.94 10.28 -32.30
C GLN A 191 3.87 9.20 -32.48
N TRP A 192 4.04 8.06 -31.79
CA TRP A 192 3.06 6.97 -31.88
C TRP A 192 1.70 7.39 -31.35
N ILE A 193 1.65 8.17 -30.27
CA ILE A 193 0.40 8.63 -29.66
C ILE A 193 -0.47 9.43 -30.63
N ASP A 194 0.14 10.26 -31.49
CA ASP A 194 -0.54 11.06 -32.52
C ASP A 194 -1.27 10.18 -33.54
N ILE A 195 -0.76 8.95 -33.74
CA ILE A 195 -1.30 7.99 -34.70
C ILE A 195 -2.34 7.10 -34.04
N VAL A 196 -1.99 6.42 -32.94
CA VAL A 196 -2.86 5.41 -32.32
C VAL A 196 -4.15 6.02 -31.75
N TRP A 197 -4.13 7.30 -31.37
CA TRP A 197 -5.32 8.01 -30.90
C TRP A 197 -6.44 8.10 -31.95
N ASN A 198 -6.08 8.10 -33.24
CA ASN A 198 -7.07 8.20 -34.33
C ASN A 198 -7.84 6.89 -34.56
N ILE A 199 -7.36 5.77 -34.01
CA ILE A 199 -8.04 4.47 -34.12
C ILE A 199 -9.19 4.43 -33.11
N ARG A 200 -10.42 4.37 -33.62
CA ARG A 200 -11.65 4.37 -32.83
C ARG A 200 -12.03 2.97 -32.32
N GLN A 201 -11.67 1.92 -33.06
CA GLN A 201 -12.07 0.56 -32.73
C GLN A 201 -10.94 -0.44 -32.98
N TRP A 202 -10.70 -1.29 -31.97
CA TRP A 202 -9.71 -2.36 -31.98
C TRP A 202 -10.43 -3.70 -31.75
N ASN A 203 -10.47 -4.55 -32.78
CA ASN A 203 -11.03 -5.91 -32.68
C ASN A 203 -9.93 -6.98 -32.50
N ILE A 204 -8.67 -6.56 -32.45
CA ILE A 204 -7.50 -7.35 -32.07
C ILE A 204 -7.17 -7.16 -30.59
N SER A 205 -6.37 -8.05 -30.02
CA SER A 205 -5.87 -7.88 -28.65
C SER A 205 -4.58 -7.06 -28.58
N LEU A 206 -4.28 -6.55 -27.38
CA LEU A 206 -3.00 -5.87 -27.12
C LEU A 206 -1.82 -6.85 -27.28
N ILE A 207 -1.98 -8.11 -26.87
CA ILE A 207 -0.98 -9.16 -27.11
C ILE A 207 -0.70 -9.30 -28.61
N ASP A 208 -1.72 -9.36 -29.45
CA ASP A 208 -1.55 -9.46 -30.90
C ASP A 208 -0.81 -8.24 -31.46
N PHE A 209 -1.16 -7.04 -30.99
CA PHE A 209 -0.51 -5.80 -31.38
C PHE A 209 0.98 -5.81 -31.04
N ILE A 210 1.34 -6.15 -29.80
CA ILE A 210 2.72 -6.14 -29.33
C ILE A 210 3.54 -7.26 -29.98
N ALA A 211 2.99 -8.48 -30.07
CA ALA A 211 3.64 -9.59 -30.76
C ALA A 211 3.98 -9.20 -32.20
N ARG A 212 3.01 -8.63 -32.92
CA ARG A 212 3.24 -8.21 -34.31
C ARG A 212 4.21 -7.04 -34.42
N TYR A 213 4.16 -6.08 -33.49
CA TYR A 213 5.14 -4.99 -33.43
C TYR A 213 6.56 -5.51 -33.23
N LEU A 214 6.75 -6.49 -32.33
CA LEU A 214 8.05 -7.10 -32.06
C LEU A 214 8.62 -7.84 -33.28
N GLU A 215 7.77 -8.53 -34.05
CA GLU A 215 8.17 -9.19 -35.31
C GLU A 215 8.72 -8.21 -36.36
N CYS A 216 8.24 -6.96 -36.35
CA CYS A 216 8.65 -5.90 -37.28
C CYS A 216 9.39 -4.75 -36.60
N LYS A 217 9.96 -4.98 -35.41
CA LYS A 217 10.57 -3.93 -34.56
C LYS A 217 11.66 -3.12 -35.28
N SER A 218 12.43 -3.78 -36.16
CA SER A 218 13.49 -3.13 -36.95
C SER A 218 12.94 -2.02 -37.87
N ALA A 219 11.69 -2.13 -38.32
CA ALA A 219 11.03 -1.12 -39.14
C ALA A 219 10.82 0.22 -38.41
N PHE A 220 10.84 0.19 -37.07
CA PHE A 220 10.52 1.33 -36.21
C PHE A 220 11.71 1.81 -35.37
N GLU A 221 12.95 1.41 -35.68
CA GLU A 221 14.14 1.78 -34.89
C GLU A 221 14.32 3.29 -34.68
N HIS A 222 13.94 4.11 -35.66
CA HIS A 222 14.03 5.58 -35.57
C HIS A 222 12.86 6.24 -34.82
N CYS A 223 11.74 5.52 -34.68
CA CYS A 223 10.52 5.96 -34.02
C CYS A 223 9.93 4.78 -33.22
N PRO A 224 10.60 4.30 -32.16
CA PRO A 224 10.14 3.15 -31.40
C PRO A 224 8.84 3.48 -30.66
N LEU A 225 8.01 2.47 -30.41
CA LEU A 225 6.81 2.57 -29.58
C LEU A 225 7.18 3.08 -28.19
N ASP A 226 6.68 4.27 -27.85
CA ASP A 226 6.98 4.95 -26.59
C ASP A 226 6.00 4.58 -25.45
N ILE A 227 6.37 4.99 -24.24
CA ILE A 227 5.59 4.76 -23.01
C ILE A 227 4.18 5.33 -23.11
N THR A 228 4.04 6.55 -23.64
CA THR A 228 2.75 7.25 -23.71
C THR A 228 1.77 6.52 -24.63
N ALA A 229 2.24 6.07 -25.79
CA ALA A 229 1.46 5.27 -26.72
C ALA A 229 1.08 3.91 -26.13
N LEU A 230 2.02 3.23 -25.47
CA LEU A 230 1.74 1.96 -24.81
C LEU A 230 0.66 2.12 -23.73
N ILE A 231 0.77 3.14 -22.87
CA ILE A 231 -0.22 3.46 -21.85
C ILE A 231 -1.60 3.71 -22.49
N TYR A 232 -1.68 4.47 -23.57
CA TYR A 232 -2.93 4.67 -24.31
C TYR A 232 -3.53 3.35 -24.84
N LEU A 233 -2.69 2.49 -25.42
CA LEU A 233 -3.12 1.18 -25.93
C LEU A 233 -3.62 0.28 -24.80
N THR A 234 -2.98 0.25 -23.62
CA THR A 234 -3.46 -0.54 -22.47
C THR A 234 -4.84 -0.10 -21.98
N ARG A 235 -5.20 1.17 -22.17
CA ARG A 235 -6.50 1.73 -21.80
C ARG A 235 -7.59 1.41 -22.82
N THR A 236 -7.24 1.33 -24.10
CA THR A 236 -8.20 1.31 -25.22
C THR A 236 -8.34 -0.04 -25.87
N VAL A 237 -7.30 -0.88 -25.82
CA VAL A 237 -7.25 -2.20 -26.44
C VAL A 237 -7.43 -3.29 -25.38
N LYS A 238 -8.27 -4.28 -25.66
CA LYS A 238 -8.44 -5.43 -24.76
C LYS A 238 -7.14 -6.24 -24.69
N LEU A 239 -6.71 -6.61 -23.49
CA LEU A 239 -5.45 -7.34 -23.30
C LEU A 239 -5.40 -8.65 -24.09
N SER A 240 -6.44 -9.51 -23.96
CA SER A 240 -6.74 -10.65 -24.83
C SER A 240 -8.11 -11.26 -24.47
N LYS A 241 -8.64 -12.14 -25.34
CA LYS A 241 -9.90 -12.88 -25.13
C LYS A 241 -9.75 -14.09 -24.21
N SER A 242 -8.56 -14.66 -24.10
CA SER A 242 -8.23 -15.82 -23.24
C SER A 242 -6.80 -15.66 -22.74
N VAL A 243 -6.65 -15.39 -21.45
CA VAL A 243 -5.34 -15.15 -20.85
C VAL A 243 -5.22 -15.99 -19.59
N ASP A 244 -4.24 -16.90 -19.59
CA ASP A 244 -3.88 -17.70 -18.41
C ASP A 244 -2.95 -16.92 -17.47
N MET A 245 -2.24 -15.91 -18.00
CA MET A 245 -1.38 -15.02 -17.24
C MET A 245 -2.10 -13.79 -16.67
N PRO A 246 -1.67 -13.28 -15.51
CA PRO A 246 -2.21 -12.05 -14.96
C PRO A 246 -1.91 -10.79 -15.82
N PRO A 247 -2.82 -9.80 -15.84
CA PRO A 247 -2.67 -8.61 -16.68
C PRO A 247 -1.38 -7.82 -16.45
N PHE A 248 -0.98 -7.61 -15.20
CA PHE A 248 0.19 -6.80 -14.88
C PHE A 248 1.52 -7.50 -15.16
N ASP A 249 1.56 -8.83 -15.09
CA ASP A 249 2.73 -9.63 -15.50
C ASP A 249 2.94 -9.49 -17.01
N ILE A 250 1.86 -9.52 -17.79
CA ILE A 250 1.92 -9.31 -19.24
C ILE A 250 2.41 -7.90 -19.56
N LEU A 251 1.90 -6.88 -18.88
CA LEU A 251 2.39 -5.51 -19.06
C LEU A 251 3.87 -5.40 -18.70
N HIS A 252 4.30 -6.01 -17.60
CA HIS A 252 5.70 -6.03 -17.21
C HIS A 252 6.59 -6.73 -18.26
N ASN A 253 6.12 -7.83 -18.83
CA ASN A 253 6.81 -8.52 -19.93
C ASN A 253 6.90 -7.64 -21.20
N PHE A 254 5.84 -6.91 -21.55
CA PHE A 254 5.89 -5.98 -22.67
C PHE A 254 6.95 -4.89 -22.47
N LEU A 255 7.07 -4.34 -21.26
CA LEU A 255 8.11 -3.35 -20.96
C LEU A 255 9.52 -3.93 -21.17
N ASN A 256 9.75 -5.17 -20.74
CA ASN A 256 11.00 -5.89 -20.97
C ASN A 256 11.30 -6.07 -22.47
N GLU A 257 10.34 -6.61 -23.24
CA GLU A 257 10.51 -6.90 -24.68
C GLU A 257 10.69 -5.62 -25.52
N LEU A 258 9.99 -4.56 -25.14
CA LEU A 258 10.11 -3.25 -25.77
C LEU A 258 11.37 -2.50 -25.33
N LYS A 259 11.98 -2.87 -24.19
CA LYS A 259 13.09 -2.18 -23.52
C LYS A 259 12.71 -0.77 -23.06
N LEU A 260 11.52 -0.63 -22.47
CA LEU A 260 11.03 0.64 -21.92
C LEU A 260 11.44 0.79 -20.45
N ASP A 261 11.58 2.05 -20.01
CA ASP A 261 11.89 2.35 -18.61
C ASP A 261 10.70 2.00 -17.71
N PHE A 262 10.92 1.05 -16.78
CA PHE A 262 9.90 0.59 -15.84
C PHE A 262 9.39 1.70 -14.93
N LYS A 263 10.30 2.51 -14.40
CA LYS A 263 9.98 3.53 -13.42
C LYS A 263 9.14 4.63 -14.03
N GLU A 264 9.52 5.09 -15.21
CA GLU A 264 8.78 6.09 -15.95
C GLU A 264 7.40 5.58 -16.37
N PHE A 265 7.31 4.33 -16.86
CA PHE A 265 6.02 3.74 -17.21
C PHE A 265 5.07 3.70 -16.01
N TYR A 266 5.49 3.14 -14.87
CA TYR A 266 4.61 3.02 -13.71
C TYR A 266 4.31 4.37 -13.04
N ASN A 267 5.18 5.38 -13.15
CA ASN A 267 4.83 6.73 -12.71
C ASN A 267 3.67 7.30 -13.54
N GLN A 268 3.70 7.17 -14.87
CA GLN A 268 2.62 7.64 -15.75
C GLN A 268 1.35 6.76 -15.65
N PHE A 269 1.52 5.45 -15.49
CA PHE A 269 0.42 4.48 -15.43
C PHE A 269 -0.39 4.58 -14.11
N LEU A 270 0.17 5.17 -13.05
CA LEU A 270 -0.49 5.31 -11.75
C LEU A 270 -1.88 5.95 -11.84
N ILE A 271 -2.08 6.93 -12.72
CA ILE A 271 -3.38 7.60 -12.91
C ILE A 271 -4.44 6.60 -13.41
N ILE A 272 -4.08 5.77 -14.39
CA ILE A 272 -4.97 4.75 -14.94
C ILE A 272 -5.27 3.68 -13.90
N PHE A 273 -4.24 3.27 -13.15
CA PHE A 273 -4.40 2.31 -12.07
C PHE A 273 -5.37 2.82 -10.99
N ASP A 274 -5.21 4.05 -10.52
CA ASP A 274 -6.07 4.65 -9.49
C ASP A 274 -7.54 4.74 -9.97
N GLU A 275 -7.78 5.16 -11.22
CA GLU A 275 -9.11 5.12 -11.82
C GLU A 275 -9.70 3.70 -11.86
N GLY A 276 -8.89 2.70 -12.21
CA GLY A 276 -9.31 1.31 -12.28
C GLY A 276 -9.62 0.69 -10.92
N ILE A 277 -8.87 1.06 -9.87
CA ILE A 277 -9.15 0.63 -8.49
C ILE A 277 -10.47 1.22 -8.00
N LYS A 278 -10.70 2.53 -8.21
CA LYS A 278 -11.96 3.21 -7.82
C LYS A 278 -13.18 2.60 -8.50
N LYS A 279 -13.04 2.14 -9.74
CA LYS A 279 -14.09 1.47 -10.52
C LYS A 279 -14.16 -0.05 -10.29
N MET A 280 -13.34 -0.60 -9.40
CA MET A 280 -13.25 -2.04 -9.09
C MET A 280 -13.00 -2.91 -10.33
N PHE A 281 -12.21 -2.40 -11.29
CA PHE A 281 -11.88 -3.13 -12.53
C PHE A 281 -10.85 -4.25 -12.31
N TYR A 282 -10.05 -4.16 -11.25
CA TYR A 282 -8.99 -5.12 -10.97
C TYR A 282 -9.41 -6.11 -9.89
N LYS A 283 -9.17 -7.40 -10.15
CA LYS A 283 -9.25 -8.42 -9.10
C LYS A 283 -8.14 -8.18 -8.08
N GLN A 284 -8.42 -8.53 -6.83
CA GLN A 284 -7.47 -8.39 -5.72
C GLN A 284 -6.13 -9.11 -5.98
N SER A 285 -6.17 -10.28 -6.61
CA SER A 285 -4.96 -11.04 -6.98
C SER A 285 -4.05 -10.26 -7.94
N TYR A 286 -4.64 -9.57 -8.93
CA TYR A 286 -3.90 -8.76 -9.88
C TYR A 286 -3.23 -7.57 -9.19
N VAL A 287 -3.93 -6.93 -8.26
CA VAL A 287 -3.35 -5.83 -7.45
C VAL A 287 -2.16 -6.33 -6.62
N CYS A 288 -2.29 -7.51 -6.00
CA CYS A 288 -1.20 -8.10 -5.22
C CYS A 288 0.04 -8.40 -6.07
N GLN A 289 -0.16 -8.90 -7.30
CA GLN A 289 0.93 -9.15 -8.24
C GLN A 289 1.64 -7.85 -8.66
N LEU A 290 0.88 -6.81 -8.98
CA LEU A 290 1.47 -5.51 -9.30
C LEU A 290 2.28 -4.97 -8.12
N LEU A 291 1.73 -5.00 -6.90
CA LEU A 291 2.46 -4.57 -5.70
C LEU A 291 3.75 -5.36 -5.47
N ARG A 292 3.78 -6.66 -5.81
CA ARG A 292 5.01 -7.47 -5.77
C ARG A 292 6.03 -7.03 -6.82
N ILE A 293 5.60 -6.77 -8.05
CA ILE A 293 6.49 -6.27 -9.11
C ILE A 293 7.13 -4.95 -8.68
N LEU A 294 6.35 -4.07 -8.05
CA LEU A 294 6.80 -2.74 -7.64
C LEU A 294 7.58 -2.72 -6.32
N SER A 295 7.64 -3.82 -5.57
CA SER A 295 8.26 -3.84 -4.24
C SER A 295 9.78 -3.72 -4.25
N THR A 296 10.41 -3.71 -5.42
CA THR A 296 11.83 -3.43 -5.60
C THR A 296 12.14 -1.93 -5.60
N GLU A 297 11.14 -1.07 -5.86
CA GLU A 297 11.26 0.39 -5.91
C GLU A 297 10.35 1.02 -4.84
N GLU A 298 10.93 1.43 -3.71
CA GLU A 298 10.17 1.93 -2.55
C GLU A 298 9.16 3.03 -2.91
N ASP A 299 9.58 4.03 -3.69
CA ASP A 299 8.71 5.15 -4.10
C ASP A 299 7.47 4.69 -4.88
N LEU A 300 7.64 3.73 -5.80
CA LEU A 300 6.52 3.21 -6.60
C LEU A 300 5.62 2.35 -5.73
N PHE A 301 6.19 1.45 -4.94
CA PHE A 301 5.43 0.60 -4.02
C PHE A 301 4.53 1.45 -3.11
N THR A 302 5.10 2.48 -2.47
CA THR A 302 4.36 3.35 -1.56
C THR A 302 3.23 4.08 -2.29
N LYS A 303 3.48 4.68 -3.47
CA LYS A 303 2.44 5.38 -4.25
C LYS A 303 1.26 4.46 -4.60
N TYR A 304 1.55 3.26 -5.09
CA TYR A 304 0.52 2.31 -5.49
C TYR A 304 -0.25 1.72 -4.29
N LEU A 305 0.46 1.42 -3.19
CA LEU A 305 -0.19 0.95 -1.97
C LEU A 305 -1.07 2.05 -1.35
N SER A 306 -0.63 3.32 -1.37
CA SER A 306 -1.45 4.45 -0.93
C SER A 306 -2.69 4.66 -1.80
N ALA A 307 -2.59 4.50 -3.12
CA ALA A 307 -3.76 4.54 -4.03
C ALA A 307 -4.77 3.42 -3.73
N CYS A 308 -4.28 2.22 -3.41
CA CYS A 308 -5.14 1.14 -2.93
C CYS A 308 -5.81 1.50 -1.60
N ALA A 309 -5.03 1.98 -0.64
CA ALA A 309 -5.52 2.27 0.71
C ALA A 309 -6.56 3.41 0.76
N SER A 310 -6.45 4.39 -0.13
CA SER A 310 -7.39 5.50 -0.23
C SER A 310 -8.73 5.09 -0.86
N SER A 311 -8.70 4.13 -1.78
CA SER A 311 -9.87 3.75 -2.57
C SER A 311 -10.56 2.47 -2.09
N MET A 312 -9.87 1.60 -1.35
CA MET A 312 -10.40 0.33 -0.86
C MET A 312 -10.92 0.40 0.59
N SER A 313 -11.88 -0.48 0.89
CA SER A 313 -12.32 -0.70 2.28
C SER A 313 -11.21 -1.37 3.10
N PRO A 314 -11.24 -1.22 4.45
CA PRO A 314 -10.30 -1.91 5.33
C PRO A 314 -10.25 -3.43 5.10
N ASP A 315 -11.40 -4.10 4.86
CA ASP A 315 -11.44 -5.54 4.61
C ASP A 315 -10.76 -5.96 3.30
N GLN A 316 -10.87 -5.12 2.26
CA GLN A 316 -10.24 -5.36 0.96
C GLN A 316 -8.73 -5.18 1.06
N LEU A 317 -8.28 -4.11 1.72
CA LEU A 317 -6.87 -3.86 1.99
C LEU A 317 -6.27 -4.97 2.87
N TRP A 318 -7.01 -5.44 3.86
CA TRP A 318 -6.65 -6.63 4.65
C TRP A 318 -6.51 -7.87 3.77
N GLY A 319 -7.44 -8.06 2.82
CA GLY A 319 -7.33 -9.10 1.80
C GLY A 319 -6.02 -9.02 1.02
N ILE A 320 -5.61 -7.83 0.56
CA ILE A 320 -4.34 -7.63 -0.14
C ILE A 320 -3.18 -8.12 0.73
N PHE A 321 -3.14 -7.71 2.00
CA PHE A 321 -2.13 -8.17 2.95
C PHE A 321 -2.09 -9.71 3.10
N LEU A 322 -3.25 -10.35 3.28
CA LEU A 322 -3.32 -11.82 3.40
C LEU A 322 -2.79 -12.51 2.13
N ASN A 323 -3.19 -12.03 0.95
CA ASN A 323 -2.79 -12.61 -0.34
C ASN A 323 -1.29 -12.39 -0.61
N LEU A 324 -0.77 -11.20 -0.31
CA LEU A 324 0.67 -10.92 -0.35
C LEU A 324 1.44 -11.80 0.62
N SER A 325 0.88 -12.19 1.76
CA SER A 325 1.59 -13.04 2.73
C SER A 325 1.66 -14.50 2.29
N MET A 326 0.71 -14.96 1.48
CA MET A 326 0.68 -16.33 0.95
C MET A 326 1.60 -16.53 -0.27
N ASN A 327 1.56 -15.61 -1.24
CA ASN A 327 2.00 -15.90 -2.60
C ASN A 327 3.47 -15.54 -2.91
N GLY A 328 4.38 -15.72 -1.94
CA GLY A 328 5.82 -15.42 -2.05
C GLY A 328 6.33 -14.47 -0.97
N ASP A 329 7.61 -14.12 -1.00
CA ASP A 329 8.29 -13.54 0.16
C ASP A 329 7.94 -12.05 0.36
N ILE A 330 7.76 -11.65 1.62
CA ILE A 330 7.56 -10.25 2.00
C ILE A 330 8.93 -9.61 2.22
N ASN A 331 9.33 -8.70 1.34
CA ASN A 331 10.57 -7.95 1.51
C ASN A 331 10.42 -6.79 2.52
N GLU A 332 11.54 -6.15 2.86
CA GLU A 332 11.59 -5.07 3.85
C GLU A 332 10.70 -3.86 3.48
N ILE A 333 10.68 -3.48 2.20
CA ILE A 333 9.84 -2.39 1.66
C ILE A 333 8.36 -2.71 1.90
N MET A 334 7.93 -3.92 1.54
CA MET A 334 6.56 -4.38 1.74
C MET A 334 6.22 -4.39 3.23
N GLN A 335 7.07 -4.97 4.07
CA GLN A 335 6.83 -5.05 5.51
C GLN A 335 6.66 -3.65 6.14
N LYS A 336 7.56 -2.72 5.84
CA LYS A 336 7.55 -1.34 6.37
C LYS A 336 6.25 -0.62 5.99
N HIS A 337 5.93 -0.58 4.70
CA HIS A 337 4.82 0.23 4.21
C HIS A 337 3.45 -0.43 4.43
N LEU A 338 3.34 -1.76 4.32
CA LEU A 338 2.12 -2.48 4.71
C LEU A 338 1.83 -2.30 6.20
N SER A 339 2.83 -2.44 7.08
CA SER A 339 2.66 -2.19 8.52
C SER A 339 2.07 -0.81 8.77
N SER A 340 2.67 0.23 8.16
CA SER A 340 2.25 1.61 8.36
C SER A 340 0.82 1.86 7.88
N ILE A 341 0.53 1.49 6.62
CA ILE A 341 -0.77 1.75 6.00
C ILE A 341 -1.89 0.92 6.66
N LEU A 342 -1.66 -0.35 6.97
CA LEU A 342 -2.64 -1.17 7.67
C LEU A 342 -2.91 -0.62 9.07
N THR A 343 -1.87 -0.25 9.82
CA THR A 343 -2.03 0.31 11.17
C THR A 343 -2.88 1.57 11.13
N GLN A 344 -2.57 2.50 10.22
CA GLN A 344 -3.35 3.74 10.04
C GLN A 344 -4.81 3.47 9.65
N ARG A 345 -5.05 2.55 8.71
CA ARG A 345 -6.40 2.27 8.20
C ARG A 345 -7.26 1.47 9.18
N MET A 346 -6.65 0.62 9.99
CA MET A 346 -7.36 -0.24 10.93
C MET A 346 -7.65 0.46 12.26
N GLN A 347 -6.92 1.53 12.63
CA GLN A 347 -7.09 2.24 13.91
C GLN A 347 -8.52 2.74 14.21
N ASN A 348 -9.29 3.09 13.18
CA ASN A 348 -10.61 3.72 13.32
C ASN A 348 -11.78 2.80 12.92
N ILE A 349 -11.53 1.50 12.71
CA ILE A 349 -12.60 0.57 12.33
C ILE A 349 -13.40 0.11 13.55
N THR A 350 -14.55 -0.53 13.31
CA THR A 350 -15.35 -1.12 14.40
C THR A 350 -14.72 -2.40 14.94
N ILE A 351 -15.03 -2.74 16.20
CA ILE A 351 -14.60 -3.98 16.85
C ILE A 351 -14.94 -5.21 15.98
N GLU A 352 -16.16 -5.29 15.44
CA GLU A 352 -16.60 -6.40 14.60
C GLU A 352 -15.80 -6.52 13.29
N THR A 353 -15.47 -5.39 12.67
CA THR A 353 -14.63 -5.36 11.46
C THR A 353 -13.23 -5.90 11.78
N PHE A 354 -12.64 -5.47 12.90
CA PHE A 354 -11.34 -5.97 13.34
C PHE A 354 -11.39 -7.46 13.64
N LYS A 355 -12.39 -7.93 14.40
CA LYS A 355 -12.58 -9.36 14.72
C LYS A 355 -12.67 -10.22 13.48
N ARG A 356 -13.44 -9.78 12.47
CA ARG A 356 -13.54 -10.49 11.18
C ARG A 356 -12.20 -10.55 10.45
N CYS A 357 -11.44 -9.45 10.41
CA CYS A 357 -10.11 -9.43 9.81
C CYS A 357 -9.13 -10.37 10.54
N ASN A 358 -9.15 -10.36 11.87
CA ASN A 358 -8.34 -11.25 12.69
C ASN A 358 -8.75 -12.72 12.53
N GLY A 359 -10.05 -13.01 12.46
CA GLY A 359 -10.60 -14.35 12.19
C GLY A 359 -10.07 -14.93 10.88
N ARG A 360 -10.12 -14.14 9.79
CA ARG A 360 -9.49 -14.51 8.52
C ARG A 360 -7.98 -14.74 8.69
N SER A 361 -7.29 -13.88 9.43
CA SER A 361 -5.84 -14.06 9.65
C SER A 361 -5.51 -15.39 10.34
N ASN A 362 -6.33 -15.82 11.30
CA ASN A 362 -6.14 -17.10 11.99
C ASN A 362 -6.37 -18.33 11.08
N GLU A 363 -7.33 -18.26 10.17
CA GLU A 363 -7.52 -19.30 9.15
C GLU A 363 -6.29 -19.40 8.23
N PHE A 364 -5.71 -18.25 7.89
CA PHE A 364 -4.56 -18.12 6.99
C PHE A 364 -3.23 -18.47 7.65
N LEU A 365 -3.08 -18.28 8.96
CA LEU A 365 -1.86 -18.64 9.73
C LEU A 365 -1.47 -20.11 9.55
N LYS A 366 -2.43 -20.99 9.25
CA LYS A 366 -2.18 -22.42 9.00
C LYS A 366 -1.61 -22.72 7.60
N GLN A 367 -1.67 -21.75 6.69
CA GLN A 367 -1.35 -21.92 5.27
C GLN A 367 -0.20 -21.01 4.81
N ILE A 368 0.30 -20.15 5.69
CA ILE A 368 1.40 -19.23 5.36
C ILE A 368 2.72 -20.01 5.24
N LYS A 369 3.60 -19.55 4.36
CA LYS A 369 4.97 -20.08 4.28
C LYS A 369 5.74 -19.74 5.55
N ASP A 370 6.58 -20.67 6.03
CA ASP A 370 7.38 -20.50 7.25
C ASP A 370 8.25 -19.23 7.21
N GLU A 371 8.83 -18.91 6.06
CA GLU A 371 9.68 -17.74 5.82
C GLU A 371 8.96 -16.40 6.09
N ASN A 372 7.65 -16.34 5.85
CA ASN A 372 6.84 -15.15 6.05
C ASN A 372 6.16 -15.10 7.43
N TYR A 373 6.17 -16.20 8.20
CA TYR A 373 5.39 -16.32 9.44
C TYR A 373 5.71 -15.21 10.43
N GLN A 374 7.00 -14.98 10.71
CA GLN A 374 7.44 -13.96 11.67
C GLN A 374 7.09 -12.55 11.21
N ILE A 375 7.24 -12.26 9.91
CA ILE A 375 6.89 -10.97 9.33
C ILE A 375 5.38 -10.73 9.44
N PHE A 376 4.58 -11.74 9.12
CA PHE A 376 3.13 -11.69 9.20
C PHE A 376 2.64 -11.43 10.62
N VAL A 377 3.14 -12.20 11.61
CA VAL A 377 2.81 -12.02 13.03
C VAL A 377 3.24 -10.63 13.50
N GLY A 378 4.43 -10.16 13.11
CA GLY A 378 4.90 -8.81 13.46
C GLY A 378 4.05 -7.68 12.88
N ILE A 379 3.51 -7.84 11.65
CA ILE A 379 2.56 -6.88 11.06
C ILE A 379 1.23 -6.91 11.83
N LEU A 380 0.69 -8.11 12.10
CA LEU A 380 -0.55 -8.26 12.87
C LEU A 380 -0.47 -7.61 14.23
N ASP A 381 0.64 -7.82 14.94
CA ASP A 381 0.84 -7.26 16.27
C ASP A 381 0.91 -5.72 16.23
N LYS A 382 1.65 -5.13 15.28
CA LYS A 382 1.68 -3.67 15.10
C LYS A 382 0.30 -3.08 14.82
N VAL A 383 -0.49 -3.74 13.97
CA VAL A 383 -1.86 -3.32 13.65
C VAL A 383 -2.76 -3.43 14.88
N LEU A 384 -2.68 -4.53 15.62
CA LEU A 384 -3.43 -4.75 16.86
C LEU A 384 -3.08 -3.69 17.90
N HIS A 385 -1.80 -3.44 18.12
CA HIS A 385 -1.33 -2.42 19.06
C HIS A 385 -1.87 -1.04 18.69
N GLY A 386 -1.76 -0.65 17.41
CA GLY A 386 -2.28 0.62 16.92
C GLY A 386 -3.79 0.75 17.11
N PHE A 387 -4.54 -0.30 16.76
CA PHE A 387 -5.99 -0.36 16.98
C PHE A 387 -6.34 -0.18 18.46
N LEU A 388 -5.77 -0.98 19.36
CA LEU A 388 -6.04 -0.90 20.80
C LEU A 388 -5.64 0.46 21.38
N ASN A 389 -4.47 0.98 21.00
CA ASN A 389 -3.98 2.26 21.51
C ASN A 389 -4.94 3.41 21.15
N LYS A 390 -5.50 3.39 19.94
CA LYS A 390 -6.51 4.38 19.53
C LYS A 390 -7.85 4.14 20.20
N GLN A 391 -8.36 2.91 20.15
CA GLN A 391 -9.72 2.59 20.58
C GLN A 391 -9.92 2.64 22.10
N LEU A 392 -8.89 2.34 22.88
CA LEU A 392 -8.99 2.32 24.34
C LEU A 392 -8.73 3.69 24.96
N ASN A 393 -7.78 4.46 24.42
CA ASN A 393 -7.44 5.78 24.98
C ASN A 393 -8.35 6.92 24.49
N ASP A 394 -9.17 6.69 23.47
CA ASP A 394 -10.12 7.67 22.95
C ASP A 394 -11.51 7.43 23.54
N GLN A 395 -12.03 8.43 24.26
CA GLN A 395 -13.31 8.36 24.96
C GLN A 395 -14.49 8.05 24.02
N GLN A 396 -14.38 8.39 22.74
CA GLN A 396 -15.41 8.10 21.75
C GLN A 396 -15.62 6.59 21.55
N TYR A 397 -14.57 5.79 21.72
CA TYR A 397 -14.57 4.37 21.38
C TYR A 397 -14.49 3.45 22.60
N SER A 398 -13.84 3.90 23.67
CA SER A 398 -13.53 3.06 24.83
C SER A 398 -14.76 2.46 25.51
N TYR A 399 -15.93 3.11 25.42
CA TYR A 399 -17.16 2.62 26.02
C TYR A 399 -17.72 1.34 25.36
N TYR A 400 -17.34 1.04 24.11
CA TYR A 400 -17.77 -0.17 23.42
C TYR A 400 -16.98 -1.42 23.85
N PHE A 401 -15.88 -1.26 24.58
CA PHE A 401 -15.07 -2.37 25.08
C PHE A 401 -15.62 -2.89 26.40
N THR A 402 -16.33 -4.01 26.32
CA THR A 402 -16.73 -4.79 27.50
C THR A 402 -15.58 -5.68 27.97
N ASP A 403 -15.61 -6.12 29.23
CA ASP A 403 -14.62 -7.05 29.79
C ASP A 403 -14.50 -8.34 28.97
N TYR A 404 -15.63 -8.83 28.44
CA TYR A 404 -15.64 -9.99 27.55
C TYR A 404 -14.82 -9.75 26.28
N ILE A 405 -15.03 -8.60 25.62
CA ILE A 405 -14.29 -8.22 24.42
C ILE A 405 -12.80 -8.07 24.74
N LEU A 406 -12.46 -7.37 25.82
CA LEU A 406 -11.08 -7.17 26.24
C LEU A 406 -10.36 -8.50 26.52
N LYS A 407 -11.02 -9.46 27.17
CA LYS A 407 -10.48 -10.82 27.38
C LYS A 407 -10.21 -11.55 26.05
N GLU A 408 -11.09 -11.40 25.06
CA GLU A 408 -10.88 -11.97 23.72
C GLU A 408 -9.65 -11.35 23.04
N PHE A 409 -9.52 -10.03 23.08
CA PHE A 409 -8.34 -9.31 22.55
C PHE A 409 -7.06 -9.66 23.31
N LEU A 410 -7.13 -9.92 24.61
CA LEU A 410 -5.96 -10.36 25.40
C LEU A 410 -5.45 -11.71 24.91
N ASN A 411 -6.36 -12.66 24.65
CA ASN A 411 -5.99 -13.95 24.08
C ASN A 411 -5.36 -13.82 22.69
N ILE A 412 -5.82 -12.87 21.87
CA ILE A 412 -5.21 -12.58 20.57
C ILE A 412 -3.79 -12.02 20.76
N ALA A 413 -3.63 -11.00 21.62
CA ALA A 413 -2.34 -10.38 21.90
C ALA A 413 -1.32 -11.38 22.45
N LEU A 414 -1.73 -12.25 23.36
CA LEU A 414 -0.86 -13.30 23.93
C LEU A 414 -0.37 -14.30 22.87
N ARG A 415 -1.21 -14.67 21.89
CA ARG A 415 -0.83 -15.55 20.78
C ARG A 415 0.15 -14.92 19.80
N LEU A 416 0.06 -13.60 19.63
CA LEU A 416 0.98 -12.85 18.75
C LEU A 416 2.29 -12.49 19.46
N SER A 417 2.31 -12.53 20.79
CA SER A 417 3.51 -12.28 21.59
C SER A 417 4.50 -13.45 21.47
N PRO A 418 5.76 -13.20 21.06
CA PRO A 418 6.78 -14.26 20.92
C PRO A 418 7.02 -15.04 22.22
N THR A 419 6.90 -14.36 23.36
CA THR A 419 7.14 -14.92 24.70
C THR A 419 5.87 -15.32 25.43
N HIS A 420 4.69 -15.13 24.82
CA HIS A 420 3.38 -15.29 25.48
C HIS A 420 3.27 -14.53 26.82
N SER A 421 4.02 -13.43 26.97
CA SER A 421 4.06 -12.64 28.22
C SER A 421 3.08 -11.47 28.19
N LEU A 422 2.52 -11.15 29.36
CA LEU A 422 1.71 -9.96 29.60
C LEU A 422 2.51 -8.64 29.50
N GLN A 423 3.84 -8.68 29.52
CA GLN A 423 4.70 -7.51 29.32
C GLN A 423 4.59 -6.91 27.90
N HIS A 424 3.99 -7.64 26.96
CA HIS A 424 3.81 -7.17 25.60
C HIS A 424 2.95 -5.89 25.54
N PRO A 425 3.32 -4.85 24.75
CA PRO A 425 2.63 -3.55 24.74
C PRO A 425 1.10 -3.63 24.54
N SER A 426 0.62 -4.49 23.64
CA SER A 426 -0.81 -4.73 23.41
C SER A 426 -1.50 -5.32 24.64
N CYS A 427 -0.85 -6.26 25.34
CA CYS A 427 -1.36 -6.84 26.59
C CYS A 427 -1.44 -5.78 27.69
N LEU A 428 -0.41 -4.94 27.85
CA LEU A 428 -0.39 -3.87 28.84
C LEU A 428 -1.56 -2.88 28.66
N LEU A 429 -1.88 -2.50 27.43
CA LEU A 429 -3.03 -1.63 27.14
C LEU A 429 -4.35 -2.24 27.59
N ILE A 430 -4.54 -3.54 27.32
CA ILE A 430 -5.75 -4.28 27.67
C ILE A 430 -5.87 -4.46 29.18
N ILE A 431 -4.78 -4.89 29.85
CA ILE A 431 -4.73 -5.09 31.31
C ILE A 431 -5.02 -3.77 32.02
N ARG A 432 -4.43 -2.67 31.54
CA ARG A 432 -4.71 -1.33 32.07
C ARG A 432 -6.22 -1.03 32.06
N HIS A 433 -6.91 -1.34 30.97
CA HIS A 433 -8.35 -1.09 30.85
C HIS A 433 -9.21 -2.06 31.63
N LEU A 434 -8.84 -3.35 31.69
CA LEU A 434 -9.55 -4.37 32.46
C LEU A 434 -9.50 -4.10 33.96
N LEU A 435 -8.35 -3.65 34.47
CA LEU A 435 -8.14 -3.45 35.91
C LEU A 435 -8.42 -1.99 36.33
N PHE A 436 -7.79 -1.04 35.66
CA PHE A 436 -7.73 0.38 36.05
C PHE A 436 -8.65 1.27 35.23
N LYS A 437 -9.80 0.74 34.78
CA LYS A 437 -10.83 1.55 34.09
C LYS A 437 -11.10 2.83 34.88
N MET A 438 -11.02 3.98 34.22
CA MET A 438 -11.23 5.30 34.81
C MET A 438 -12.64 5.36 35.44
N ASP A 439 -12.71 5.15 36.76
CA ASP A 439 -13.94 5.32 37.50
C ASP A 439 -14.23 6.83 37.61
N ASN A 440 -15.48 7.23 37.34
CA ASN A 440 -15.92 8.63 37.27
C ASN A 440 -15.48 9.47 38.48
N TYR A 441 -15.30 10.77 38.24
CA TYR A 441 -15.13 11.78 39.30
C TYR A 441 -16.21 11.63 40.39
N GLY A 442 -15.80 11.52 41.66
CA GLY A 442 -16.69 11.48 42.82
C GLY A 442 -16.82 10.13 43.55
N VAL A 443 -16.19 9.05 43.06
CA VAL A 443 -16.08 7.78 43.83
C VAL A 443 -14.96 7.89 44.87
N VAL A 444 -15.27 7.54 46.12
CA VAL A 444 -14.29 7.50 47.23
C VAL A 444 -13.20 6.47 46.92
N ILE A 445 -11.94 6.77 47.27
CA ILE A 445 -10.76 5.94 46.94
C ILE A 445 -10.91 4.49 47.44
N SER A 446 -11.47 4.31 48.64
CA SER A 446 -11.73 2.98 49.21
C SER A 446 -12.56 2.09 48.29
N GLU A 447 -13.65 2.63 47.75
CA GLU A 447 -14.54 1.95 46.82
C GLU A 447 -13.86 1.67 45.47
N LYS A 448 -13.00 2.57 44.98
CA LYS A 448 -12.19 2.33 43.76
C LYS A 448 -11.26 1.14 43.94
N ILE A 449 -10.59 1.01 45.08
CA ILE A 449 -9.68 -0.10 45.36
C ILE A 449 -10.44 -1.41 45.54
N LYS A 450 -11.59 -1.40 46.24
CA LYS A 450 -12.47 -2.58 46.32
C LYS A 450 -12.84 -3.09 44.94
N ARG A 451 -13.24 -2.20 44.03
CA ARG A 451 -13.57 -2.56 42.64
C ARG A 451 -12.36 -3.09 41.87
N LEU A 452 -11.19 -2.48 42.03
CA LEU A 452 -9.95 -2.94 41.42
C LEU A 452 -9.64 -4.38 41.84
N PHE A 453 -9.68 -4.68 43.14
CA PHE A 453 -9.41 -6.02 43.64
C PHE A 453 -10.50 -7.02 43.26
N ALA A 454 -11.77 -6.60 43.24
CA ALA A 454 -12.86 -7.43 42.71
C ALA A 454 -12.65 -7.78 41.24
N ARG A 455 -12.26 -6.80 40.40
CA ARG A 455 -11.90 -7.04 38.99
C ARG A 455 -10.74 -8.01 38.86
N LEU A 456 -9.68 -7.82 39.65
CA LEU A 456 -8.52 -8.71 39.68
C LEU A 456 -8.92 -10.15 40.03
N SER A 457 -9.82 -10.36 41.00
CA SER A 457 -10.33 -11.70 41.34
C SER A 457 -11.22 -12.34 40.28
N ASN A 458 -11.88 -11.53 39.44
CA ASN A 458 -12.79 -11.99 38.37
C ASN A 458 -12.08 -12.26 37.03
N LEU A 459 -10.79 -11.88 36.93
CA LEU A 459 -9.98 -12.29 35.79
C LEU A 459 -9.42 -13.70 36.06
N ASP A 460 -9.37 -14.51 35.00
CA ASP A 460 -9.06 -15.94 35.09
C ASP A 460 -7.69 -16.15 35.74
N LYS A 461 -7.62 -17.03 36.76
CA LYS A 461 -6.39 -17.32 37.50
C LYS A 461 -5.27 -17.78 36.57
N GLY A 462 -5.59 -18.43 35.44
CA GLY A 462 -4.59 -18.90 34.47
C GLY A 462 -3.82 -17.79 33.74
N VAL A 463 -4.37 -16.57 33.62
CA VAL A 463 -3.76 -15.48 32.85
C VAL A 463 -2.61 -14.81 33.60
N PHE A 464 -2.68 -14.75 34.93
CA PHE A 464 -1.73 -14.01 35.80
C PHE A 464 -0.77 -14.93 36.58
N GLN A 465 -0.83 -16.24 36.35
CA GLN A 465 -0.06 -17.22 37.13
C GLN A 465 1.44 -17.19 36.85
N THR A 466 1.86 -16.75 35.66
CA THR A 466 3.24 -16.87 35.19
C THR A 466 4.06 -15.58 35.24
N ASP A 467 3.42 -14.41 35.17
CA ASP A 467 4.12 -13.13 35.12
C ASP A 467 4.16 -12.42 36.50
N ASP A 468 5.30 -11.80 36.79
CA ASP A 468 5.50 -11.00 38.00
C ASP A 468 4.78 -9.63 37.88
N PRO A 469 3.86 -9.26 38.80
CA PRO A 469 3.18 -7.96 38.79
C PRO A 469 4.14 -6.76 38.78
N THR A 470 5.36 -6.90 39.33
CA THR A 470 6.37 -5.81 39.36
C THR A 470 6.77 -5.36 37.95
N SER A 471 6.76 -6.28 37.00
CA SER A 471 7.18 -6.06 35.62
C SER A 471 6.07 -5.53 34.71
N ILE A 472 4.83 -5.51 35.19
CA ILE A 472 3.63 -5.18 34.40
C ILE A 472 2.98 -3.89 34.87
N ILE A 473 2.78 -3.75 36.19
CA ILE A 473 2.04 -2.63 36.75
C ILE A 473 2.94 -1.41 36.87
N LYS A 474 2.52 -0.32 36.23
CA LYS A 474 3.23 0.96 36.23
C LYS A 474 2.63 1.91 37.27
N ASP A 475 3.49 2.66 37.95
CA ASP A 475 3.07 3.64 38.97
C ASP A 475 2.06 4.67 38.44
N GLU A 476 2.20 5.08 37.17
CA GLU A 476 1.32 6.03 36.51
C GLU A 476 -0.15 5.55 36.45
N TRP A 477 -0.41 4.24 36.51
CA TRP A 477 -1.77 3.67 36.52
C TRP A 477 -2.42 3.73 37.89
N LEU A 478 -1.62 3.92 38.94
CA LEU A 478 -2.05 3.92 40.34
C LEU A 478 -2.37 5.32 40.85
N ILE A 479 -2.07 6.39 40.11
CA ILE A 479 -2.16 7.78 40.57
C ILE A 479 -3.55 8.13 41.13
N ASP A 480 -4.63 7.68 40.47
CA ASP A 480 -6.01 7.97 40.86
C ASP A 480 -6.53 7.12 42.03
N TYR A 481 -5.68 6.20 42.52
CA TYR A 481 -5.92 5.30 43.65
C TYR A 481 -5.03 5.66 44.86
N ILE A 482 -4.09 6.60 44.71
CA ILE A 482 -3.22 7.06 45.80
C ILE A 482 -4.07 7.82 46.82
N PHE A 483 -3.91 7.46 48.09
CA PHE A 483 -4.52 8.18 49.20
C PHE A 483 -3.70 9.43 49.54
N HIS A 484 -4.36 10.57 49.73
CA HIS A 484 -3.74 11.73 50.35
C HIS A 484 -3.51 11.46 51.84
N ILE A 485 -2.26 11.26 52.20
CA ILE A 485 -1.88 11.10 53.61
C ILE A 485 -1.86 12.48 54.28
N PRO A 486 -2.49 12.63 55.45
CA PRO A 486 -3.22 11.61 56.23
C PRO A 486 -4.75 11.62 56.00
N GLN A 487 -5.28 12.65 55.33
CA GLN A 487 -6.69 12.97 55.21
C GLN A 487 -7.58 11.84 54.64
N ASP A 488 -7.13 11.17 53.58
CA ASP A 488 -7.93 10.12 52.93
C ASP A 488 -7.85 8.77 53.67
N TRP A 489 -6.73 8.52 54.35
CA TRP A 489 -6.55 7.30 55.16
C TRP A 489 -7.54 7.27 56.32
N PHE A 490 -7.76 8.41 56.98
CA PHE A 490 -8.75 8.52 58.06
C PHE A 490 -10.19 8.24 57.64
N MET A 491 -10.50 8.30 56.35
CA MET A 491 -11.84 8.02 55.82
C MET A 491 -12.08 6.53 55.55
N LEU A 492 -11.04 5.67 55.64
CA LEU A 492 -11.19 4.22 55.57
C LEU A 492 -11.84 3.72 56.86
N SER A 493 -13.08 3.26 56.77
CA SER A 493 -13.77 2.62 57.88
C SER A 493 -13.18 1.23 58.17
N ARG A 494 -13.43 0.70 59.39
CA ARG A 494 -13.11 -0.69 59.75
C ARG A 494 -13.64 -1.70 58.74
N TYR A 495 -14.88 -1.53 58.27
CA TYR A 495 -15.48 -2.41 57.27
C TYR A 495 -14.78 -2.34 55.91
N ASP A 496 -14.29 -1.17 55.52
CA ASP A 496 -13.52 -1.01 54.28
C ASP A 496 -12.15 -1.67 54.39
N TYR A 497 -11.48 -1.48 55.52
CA TYR A 497 -10.20 -2.10 55.81
C TYR A 497 -10.31 -3.62 55.86
N ASP A 498 -11.24 -4.17 56.67
CA ASP A 498 -11.47 -5.62 56.79
C ASP A 498 -11.79 -6.28 55.45
N TYR A 499 -12.52 -5.60 54.56
CA TYR A 499 -12.78 -6.12 53.22
C TYR A 499 -11.52 -6.14 52.34
N LEU A 500 -10.75 -5.05 52.36
CA LEU A 500 -9.51 -4.93 51.58
C LEU A 500 -8.46 -5.95 52.05
N THR A 501 -8.39 -6.20 53.36
CA THR A 501 -7.50 -7.19 53.95
C THR A 501 -8.03 -8.60 53.71
N ALA A 502 -9.21 -8.97 54.20
CA ALA A 502 -9.66 -10.36 54.23
C ALA A 502 -9.90 -11.01 52.85
N ALA A 503 -10.35 -10.25 51.85
CA ALA A 503 -10.72 -10.83 50.56
C ALA A 503 -9.53 -11.16 49.64
N TYR A 504 -8.31 -10.66 49.93
CA TYR A 504 -7.20 -10.66 48.97
C TYR A 504 -5.80 -11.02 49.53
N GLN A 505 -5.72 -11.56 50.76
CA GLN A 505 -4.46 -11.80 51.50
C GLN A 505 -3.42 -12.70 50.81
N ASN A 506 -3.83 -13.54 49.84
CA ASN A 506 -2.98 -14.55 49.22
C ASN A 506 -2.77 -14.35 47.71
N ASN A 507 -3.08 -13.17 47.17
CA ASN A 507 -2.88 -12.86 45.75
C ASN A 507 -1.66 -11.95 45.57
N SER A 508 -0.61 -12.44 44.90
CA SER A 508 0.65 -11.69 44.67
C SER A 508 0.45 -10.34 43.98
N TRP A 509 -0.52 -10.24 43.07
CA TRP A 509 -0.87 -8.98 42.39
C TRP A 509 -1.55 -8.00 43.35
N SER A 510 -2.48 -8.47 44.19
CA SER A 510 -3.12 -7.62 45.21
C SER A 510 -2.10 -7.09 46.21
N LEU A 511 -1.19 -7.95 46.69
CA LEU A 511 -0.12 -7.57 47.61
C LEU A 511 0.82 -6.52 47.00
N TYR A 512 1.23 -6.72 45.74
CA TYR A 512 2.09 -5.76 45.04
C TYR A 512 1.39 -4.42 44.81
N ILE A 513 0.14 -4.42 44.32
CA ILE A 513 -0.64 -3.19 44.11
C ILE A 513 -0.78 -2.43 45.43
N TRP A 514 -1.15 -3.14 46.51
CA TRP A 514 -1.32 -2.53 47.83
C TRP A 514 -0.02 -1.90 48.34
N SER A 515 1.09 -2.64 48.24
CA SER A 515 2.42 -2.14 48.59
C SER A 515 2.77 -0.85 47.82
N ARG A 516 2.60 -0.84 46.49
CA ARG A 516 2.87 0.35 45.68
C ARG A 516 1.96 1.53 46.01
N LEU A 517 0.68 1.31 46.30
CA LEU A 517 -0.24 2.39 46.69
C LEU A 517 0.21 3.07 47.99
N ILE A 518 0.60 2.29 48.99
CA ILE A 518 1.10 2.83 50.27
C ILE A 518 2.40 3.60 50.04
N GLN A 519 3.34 3.01 49.30
CA GLN A 519 4.63 3.62 49.00
C GLN A 519 4.48 4.95 48.26
N LEU A 520 3.66 4.99 47.21
CA LEU A 520 3.37 6.20 46.44
C LEU A 520 2.63 7.25 47.29
N SER A 521 1.71 6.84 48.17
CA SER A 521 1.04 7.74 49.11
C SER A 521 2.03 8.40 50.08
N LEU A 522 2.97 7.63 50.65
CA LEU A 522 3.98 8.13 51.58
C LEU A 522 5.07 8.96 50.91
N SER A 523 5.40 8.69 49.65
CA SER A 523 6.38 9.49 48.89
C SER A 523 5.98 10.97 48.75
N LYS A 524 4.70 11.29 48.88
CA LYS A 524 4.17 12.66 48.82
C LYS A 524 4.22 13.39 50.18
N VAL A 525 4.59 12.70 51.25
CA VAL A 525 4.70 13.30 52.59
C VAL A 525 5.96 14.16 52.63
N GLY A 526 5.80 15.46 52.88
CA GLY A 526 6.92 16.39 53.01
C GLY A 526 7.82 16.04 54.17
N VAL A 527 9.13 16.23 53.99
CA VAL A 527 10.17 15.91 54.99
C VAL A 527 9.92 16.59 56.33
N ASP A 528 9.26 17.76 56.35
CA ASP A 528 9.06 18.51 57.59
C ASP A 528 7.83 18.06 58.42
N LYS A 529 6.97 17.18 57.87
CA LYS A 529 5.69 16.75 58.50
C LYS A 529 5.66 15.27 58.88
N TRP A 530 6.81 14.60 58.87
CA TRP A 530 6.87 13.15 59.10
C TRP A 530 6.33 12.76 60.48
N ASN A 531 6.63 13.51 61.55
CA ASN A 531 6.27 13.15 62.92
C ASN A 531 4.74 13.18 63.12
N GLU A 532 4.10 14.26 62.69
CA GLU A 532 2.64 14.40 62.71
C GLU A 532 1.98 13.29 61.87
N THR A 533 2.52 13.01 60.68
CA THR A 533 2.01 11.97 59.78
C THR A 533 2.08 10.58 60.42
N VAL A 534 3.21 10.22 61.01
CA VAL A 534 3.41 8.91 61.66
C VAL A 534 2.49 8.77 62.88
N ALA A 535 2.41 9.80 63.73
CA ALA A 535 1.50 9.80 64.88
C ALA A 535 0.04 9.59 64.45
N GLN A 536 -0.37 10.27 63.37
CA GLN A 536 -1.71 10.21 62.80
C GLN A 536 -2.03 8.85 62.18
N LEU A 537 -1.11 8.28 61.39
CA LEU A 537 -1.26 6.94 60.80
C LEU A 537 -1.30 5.84 61.88
N ASN A 538 -0.46 5.96 62.92
CA ASN A 538 -0.44 5.03 64.04
C ASN A 538 -1.75 5.10 64.84
N GLN A 539 -2.27 6.30 65.13
CA GLN A 539 -3.56 6.46 65.80
C GLN A 539 -4.72 5.93 64.94
N TRP A 540 -4.67 6.14 63.63
CA TRP A 540 -5.65 5.57 62.70
C TRP A 540 -5.65 4.04 62.72
N MET A 541 -4.48 3.40 62.64
CA MET A 541 -4.35 1.94 62.72
C MET A 541 -4.96 1.37 64.01
N ILE A 542 -4.69 2.01 65.14
CA ILE A 542 -5.26 1.64 66.44
C ILE A 542 -6.79 1.76 66.40
N ASN A 543 -7.32 2.84 65.81
CA ASN A 543 -8.76 3.11 65.75
C ASN A 543 -9.51 2.17 64.78
N VAL A 544 -8.91 1.78 63.66
CA VAL A 544 -9.55 0.92 62.65
C VAL A 544 -9.63 -0.53 63.10
N ASN A 545 -8.60 -1.05 63.76
CA ASN A 545 -8.54 -2.45 64.20
C ASN A 545 -8.83 -2.68 65.69
N HIS A 546 -9.08 -1.62 66.49
CA HIS A 546 -9.26 -1.67 67.95
C HIS A 546 -8.31 -2.66 68.64
N ASP A 547 -7.11 -2.17 68.98
CA ASP A 547 -6.10 -2.79 69.87
C ASP A 547 -5.35 -4.05 69.43
N ILE A 548 -5.51 -4.56 68.21
CA ILE A 548 -4.69 -5.70 67.78
C ILE A 548 -4.02 -5.39 66.44
N TYR A 549 -2.72 -5.11 66.51
CA TYR A 549 -1.82 -5.34 65.40
C TYR A 549 -1.80 -6.85 65.12
N ILE A 550 -2.70 -7.34 64.25
CA ILE A 550 -2.84 -8.77 63.96
C ILE A 550 -1.55 -9.24 63.30
N ALA A 551 -0.76 -10.05 64.02
CA ALA A 551 0.56 -10.53 63.60
C ALA A 551 0.57 -11.34 62.28
N ASN A 552 -0.60 -11.82 61.85
CA ASN A 552 -0.75 -12.65 60.65
C ASN A 552 -1.49 -11.95 59.50
N ASP A 553 -1.80 -10.65 59.61
CA ASP A 553 -2.46 -9.92 58.52
C ASP A 553 -1.43 -9.32 57.55
N THR A 554 -1.29 -9.97 56.40
CA THR A 554 -0.31 -9.64 55.35
C THR A 554 -0.34 -8.17 54.93
N LEU A 555 -1.52 -7.54 54.84
CA LEU A 555 -1.62 -6.14 54.44
C LEU A 555 -1.22 -5.18 55.57
N THR A 556 -1.47 -5.55 56.84
CA THR A 556 -0.97 -4.80 58.01
C THR A 556 0.56 -4.86 58.07
N ILE A 557 1.16 -6.02 57.79
CA ILE A 557 2.62 -6.20 57.72
C ILE A 557 3.20 -5.32 56.61
N ILE A 558 2.64 -5.38 55.39
CA ILE A 558 3.07 -4.53 54.27
C ILE A 558 2.96 -3.04 54.62
N PHE A 559 1.85 -2.62 55.23
CA PHE A 559 1.63 -1.22 55.60
C PHE A 559 2.65 -0.71 56.63
N VAL A 560 2.82 -1.44 57.74
CA VAL A 560 3.78 -1.06 58.78
C VAL A 560 5.21 -1.12 58.27
N ASN A 561 5.55 -2.14 57.47
CA ASN A 561 6.87 -2.25 56.88
C ASN A 561 7.17 -1.05 55.96
N ILE A 562 6.25 -0.64 55.08
CA ILE A 562 6.51 0.50 54.18
C ILE A 562 6.61 1.82 54.97
N ILE A 563 5.80 2.04 56.01
CA ILE A 563 5.98 3.20 56.91
C ILE A 563 7.37 3.16 57.55
N PHE A 564 7.78 1.97 57.98
CA PHE A 564 9.09 1.77 58.56
C PHE A 564 10.21 2.13 57.58
N GLU A 565 10.16 1.60 56.36
CA GLU A 565 11.15 1.84 55.32
C GLU A 565 11.18 3.31 54.86
N MET A 566 10.01 3.90 54.62
CA MET A 566 9.90 5.20 53.99
C MET A 566 10.08 6.35 54.97
N VAL A 567 9.72 6.16 56.25
CA VAL A 567 9.64 7.25 57.24
C VAL A 567 10.45 6.96 58.50
N ILE A 568 10.19 5.85 59.20
CA ILE A 568 10.79 5.60 60.53
C ILE A 568 12.31 5.38 60.42
N SER A 569 12.75 4.51 59.51
CA SER A 569 14.17 4.15 59.36
C SER A 569 15.05 5.36 58.99
N LYS A 570 14.49 6.31 58.23
CA LYS A 570 15.17 7.55 57.82
C LYS A 570 15.23 8.60 58.93
N ASN A 571 14.39 8.50 59.96
CA ASN A 571 14.30 9.45 61.07
C ASN A 571 14.70 8.81 62.42
N SER A 572 15.58 7.80 62.39
CA SER A 572 15.99 6.98 63.54
C SER A 572 16.41 7.75 64.80
N LYS A 573 16.99 8.95 64.68
CA LYS A 573 17.39 9.78 65.82
C LYS A 573 16.22 10.48 66.52
N SER A 574 15.20 10.88 65.76
CA SER A 574 14.08 11.70 66.24
C SER A 574 12.79 10.90 66.44
N ILE A 575 12.70 9.69 65.89
CA ILE A 575 11.51 8.84 65.93
C ILE A 575 11.11 8.41 67.34
N LEU A 576 12.08 8.26 68.24
CA LEU A 576 11.83 7.90 69.65
C LEU A 576 10.98 8.93 70.41
N PHE A 577 10.90 10.17 69.90
CA PHE A 577 10.09 11.23 70.47
C PHE A 577 8.71 11.37 69.80
N ALA A 578 8.38 10.50 68.84
CA ALA A 578 7.06 10.48 68.20
C ALA A 578 6.02 9.85 69.16
N PRO A 579 4.83 10.47 69.32
CA PRO A 579 3.82 9.97 70.24
C PRO A 579 3.26 8.61 69.79
N ASN A 580 3.08 7.70 70.76
CA ASN A 580 2.49 6.36 70.59
C ASN A 580 3.22 5.41 69.62
N ILE A 581 4.43 5.75 69.15
CA ILE A 581 5.17 4.96 68.14
C ILE A 581 5.58 3.56 68.61
N GLY A 582 5.61 3.32 69.92
CA GLY A 582 6.03 2.07 70.54
C GLY A 582 5.27 0.85 70.02
N SER A 583 3.96 0.95 69.79
CA SER A 583 3.17 -0.19 69.30
C SER A 583 3.55 -0.61 67.88
N MET A 584 3.83 0.36 67.00
CA MET A 584 4.25 0.09 65.62
C MET A 584 5.69 -0.46 65.57
N LEU A 585 6.58 0.04 66.42
CA LEU A 585 7.95 -0.46 66.55
C LEU A 585 7.99 -1.87 67.16
N LYS A 586 7.16 -2.13 68.17
CA LYS A 586 7.00 -3.48 68.73
C LYS A 586 6.49 -4.45 67.67
N TYR A 587 5.49 -4.04 66.88
CA TYR A 587 4.95 -4.88 65.82
C TYR A 587 6.00 -5.25 64.76
N ILE A 588 6.79 -4.30 64.26
CA ILE A 588 7.81 -4.62 63.24
C ILE A 588 8.94 -5.49 63.81
N LEU A 589 9.29 -5.32 65.10
CA LEU A 589 10.26 -6.15 65.80
C LEU A 589 9.74 -7.57 66.05
N ASP A 590 8.47 -7.72 66.43
CA ASP A 590 7.83 -9.02 66.62
C ASP A 590 7.67 -9.75 65.27
N ALA A 591 7.25 -9.05 64.22
CA ALA A 591 7.11 -9.61 62.89
C ALA A 591 8.47 -10.02 62.27
N ARG A 592 9.55 -9.28 62.57
CA ARG A 592 10.93 -9.69 62.28
C ARG A 592 11.28 -11.03 62.95
N GLN A 593 10.95 -11.21 64.23
CA GLN A 593 11.26 -12.45 64.97
C GLN A 593 10.53 -13.68 64.41
N ASN A 594 9.37 -13.47 63.79
CA ASN A 594 8.58 -14.52 63.14
C ASN A 594 9.08 -14.89 61.73
N ASN A 595 10.18 -14.28 61.24
CA ASN A 595 10.76 -14.48 59.90
C ASN A 595 9.74 -14.31 58.76
N ASP A 596 8.92 -13.25 58.81
CA ASP A 596 8.05 -12.93 57.69
C ASP A 596 8.89 -12.49 56.46
N ASN A 597 8.67 -13.15 55.31
CA ASN A 597 9.38 -12.86 54.06
C ASN A 597 9.11 -11.44 53.51
N LEU A 598 8.15 -10.71 54.09
CA LEU A 598 7.78 -9.35 53.70
C LEU A 598 8.55 -8.24 54.44
N ILE A 599 9.45 -8.60 55.37
CA ILE A 599 10.24 -7.64 56.17
C ILE A 599 11.71 -7.73 55.78
N ASP A 600 12.33 -6.58 55.50
CA ASP A 600 13.78 -6.49 55.35
C ASP A 600 14.46 -6.54 56.74
N ILE A 601 14.86 -7.75 57.14
CA ILE A 601 15.52 -8.01 58.42
C ILE A 601 16.79 -7.15 58.57
N ASN A 602 17.56 -6.96 57.49
CA ASN A 602 18.80 -6.18 57.55
C ASN A 602 18.50 -4.70 57.84
N GLN A 603 17.44 -4.15 57.23
CA GLN A 603 17.04 -2.78 57.48
C GLN A 603 16.53 -2.58 58.92
N VAL A 604 15.80 -3.55 59.47
CA VAL A 604 15.37 -3.51 60.88
C VAL A 604 16.57 -3.63 61.82
N ASP A 605 17.56 -4.45 61.48
CA ASP A 605 18.81 -4.57 62.23
C ASP A 605 19.65 -3.30 62.22
N ASP A 606 19.87 -2.71 61.05
CA ASP A 606 20.57 -1.44 60.88
C ASP A 606 19.89 -0.32 61.67
N PHE A 607 18.56 -0.28 61.64
CA PHE A 607 17.78 0.67 62.43
C PHE A 607 17.96 0.45 63.94
N SER A 608 17.88 -0.80 64.39
CA SER A 608 18.06 -1.17 65.80
C SER A 608 19.46 -0.78 66.29
N GLN A 609 20.48 -1.00 65.47
CA GLN A 609 21.85 -0.58 65.76
C GLN A 609 21.97 0.95 65.83
N LYS A 610 21.44 1.68 64.83
CA LYS A 610 21.46 3.15 64.81
C LYS A 610 20.74 3.77 66.01
N ILE A 611 19.62 3.19 66.43
CA ILE A 611 18.91 3.61 67.65
C ILE A 611 19.76 3.34 68.89
N ASN A 612 20.34 2.13 69.00
CA ASN A 612 21.21 1.78 70.13
C ASN A 612 22.42 2.71 70.23
N GLU A 613 23.03 3.05 69.10
CA GLU A 613 24.11 4.04 69.02
C GLU A 613 23.61 5.44 69.40
N SER A 614 22.45 5.88 68.89
CA SER A 614 21.87 7.19 69.22
C SER A 614 21.48 7.31 70.70
N ILE A 615 20.98 6.23 71.30
CA ILE A 615 20.70 6.14 72.74
C ILE A 615 22.00 6.20 73.53
N LYS A 616 23.05 5.45 73.12
CA LYS A 616 24.38 5.52 73.75
C LYS A 616 25.01 6.91 73.63
N GLU A 617 24.93 7.55 72.46
CA GLU A 617 25.37 8.92 72.22
C GLU A 617 24.61 9.89 73.14
N THR A 618 23.28 9.79 73.20
CA THR A 618 22.43 10.63 74.05
C THR A 618 22.72 10.39 75.53
N LEU A 619 22.94 9.15 75.96
CA LEU A 619 23.33 8.78 77.34
C LEU A 619 24.73 9.31 77.68
N SER A 620 25.65 9.32 76.72
CA SER A 620 27.00 9.86 76.90
C SER A 620 26.98 11.40 77.01
N LEU A 621 26.12 12.08 76.23
CA LEU A 621 25.86 13.52 76.27
C LEU A 621 25.07 13.94 77.52
N ASN A 622 24.09 13.12 77.95
CA ASN A 622 23.24 13.33 79.13
C ASN A 622 23.79 12.67 80.41
N SER A 623 25.09 12.37 80.46
CA SER A 623 25.82 12.15 81.71
C SER A 623 25.76 13.37 82.68
N LYS A 624 25.04 14.44 82.29
CA LYS A 624 24.44 15.44 83.18
C LYS A 624 22.92 15.64 82.95
N LEU A 625 22.06 14.71 83.38
CA LEU A 625 20.81 14.94 84.18
C LEU A 625 19.79 13.78 84.08
N ARG A 626 19.20 13.46 85.24
CA ARG A 626 18.20 12.40 85.49
C ARG A 626 16.84 12.66 84.83
N LEU A 627 16.64 12.23 83.59
CA LEU A 627 15.30 12.24 82.96
C LEU A 627 14.94 10.93 82.22
N LEU A 628 15.78 9.90 82.33
CA LEU A 628 15.69 8.67 81.52
C LEU A 628 15.05 7.46 82.23
N GLU A 629 14.76 7.52 83.53
CA GLU A 629 14.01 6.46 84.23
C GLU A 629 12.54 6.37 83.77
N PHE A 630 12.02 7.40 83.11
CA PHE A 630 10.61 7.44 82.66
C PHE A 630 10.39 6.86 81.24
N LEU A 631 11.42 6.78 80.40
CA LEU A 631 11.27 6.35 78.98
C LEU A 631 11.63 4.88 78.74
N MET A 632 12.29 4.21 79.68
CA MET A 632 12.79 2.84 79.50
C MET A 632 11.85 1.72 79.99
N GLN A 633 10.67 2.05 80.57
CA GLN A 633 9.76 1.00 81.06
C GLN A 633 8.97 0.27 79.96
N ASP A 634 8.90 0.82 78.74
CA ASP A 634 8.11 0.23 77.63
C ASP A 634 8.95 -0.33 76.46
N PHE A 635 10.29 -0.37 76.59
CA PHE A 635 11.21 -0.75 75.49
C PHE A 635 12.13 -1.95 75.79
N LEU A 636 11.99 -2.59 76.96
CA LEU A 636 12.54 -3.91 77.28
C LEU A 636 11.39 -4.90 77.40
#